data_AF-A0A2V6SVU9-F1
#
_entry.id   AF-A0A2V6SVU9-F1
#
_cell.length_a   1.000
_cell.length_b   1.000
_cell.length_c   1.000
_cell.angle_alpha   90.00
_cell.angle_beta   90.00
_cell.angle_gamma   90.00
#
_symmetry.space_group_name_H-M   'P 1'
#
loop_
_entity.id
_entity.type
_entity.pdbx_description
1 polymer ?
#
loop_
_entity_poly.entity_id
_entity_poly.type
_entity_poly.pdbx_seq_one_letter_code
_entity_poly.pdbx_strand_id
1 'polypeptide(L)'
;MKNWRDCGEGAGACQGCQRGWPRGAFPASMAAMRTRVLVHATFIGMLIALTLVPPAEAQRGLGRGRNRPPEQAPPETPAPGEYSLDGPQAIEAVNRGEGRQALAYYERTATQAEQEGNQVRAARAWHAAAVVAVRLGRYQKGIQSASRGIELFKKAHPRDLKQADLGAWASCYSHLGSAYRSVRDFAQATKALEEGLEFAKTRLSGRHEEQVEGFLLNNLAQVAYAQQDFKTALARNTQAAQYFEGAESRLAPLATERSRTNLRRWAASSFLGIGRAQLALGHPDEADAAFDRALKHARLSGLREVEVDVLGGQGSLALSRQDWSKALGVYQQSIALSDQMRRITDHPYLYNGLARSLAGLGRTEEAFAAAREAVRYVEELRADLGDSALRSGFFEGKQGIYHYAVNLALQAQRPEEAFSLAERSRSRTFLDLLGSQTTLSKGRTRALVDEEVRLRARLAEAKAEAQDGSASAESSRARAQLEALDRDYRAFLDRVRKENLEQASLMAVEPVTLAEIQGLLPEGTTLLEYHVDENGVVVWVVDRQRFKVVRAPGDRQSLVNQVRRFRGAITKMAPIKDVQSQAQALYRRLLEPARAEILGSRLVIVPHGVLHYLPFTALRSSSGKWVVEDFAVSTLPSASVLRYLTDKGVGASGRALVVGNPDLGADLALPWAEREARMVGQREPGATVLVRADATEVEVKKVLESVGLVHFATHGELNENDPLSSAVLLVPGGGEDGRLEVREVFGLDLHARLVVLSACETGLGKLSRGDELMGLQRAFLYAGTPAVVTTLWKVDDRASYELIRAFYNRLAAAGPVEALRQAQIETMATFPHPYSWAAFGLSGAPR
;
A
#
# COMPACT_ATOMS: atom_id res chain seq x y z
N MET A 1 -12.91 57.43 -22.81
CA MET A 1 -12.42 58.43 -23.80
C MET A 1 -11.75 57.69 -24.94
N LYS A 2 -11.97 58.12 -26.19
CA LYS A 2 -11.25 57.82 -27.46
C LYS A 2 -10.69 56.38 -27.63
N ASN A 3 -11.25 55.55 -28.53
CA ASN A 3 -11.05 55.56 -30.00
C ASN A 3 -9.58 55.24 -30.39
N TRP A 4 -9.28 54.36 -31.35
CA TRP A 4 -10.10 53.84 -32.45
C TRP A 4 -9.40 52.65 -33.17
N ARG A 5 -10.20 51.78 -33.80
CA ARG A 5 -10.01 51.15 -35.13
C ARG A 5 -8.77 50.28 -35.42
N ASP A 6 -8.77 49.48 -36.48
CA ASP A 6 -9.77 48.59 -37.14
C ASP A 6 -9.06 48.01 -38.38
N CYS A 7 -9.49 46.83 -38.82
CA CYS A 7 -9.13 46.20 -40.10
C CYS A 7 -7.62 45.84 -40.31
N GLY A 8 -7.28 44.79 -41.04
CA GLY A 8 -8.14 43.82 -41.72
C GLY A 8 -7.48 43.36 -43.02
N GLU A 9 -7.60 42.06 -43.32
CA GLU A 9 -7.25 41.45 -44.62
C GLU A 9 -5.75 41.53 -45.00
N GLY A 10 -5.18 40.67 -45.84
CA GLY A 10 -5.70 39.51 -46.55
C GLY A 10 -4.81 39.23 -47.76
N ALA A 11 -4.43 37.97 -47.96
CA ALA A 11 -3.87 37.36 -49.19
C ALA A 11 -2.82 38.14 -50.06
N GLY A 12 -1.64 37.54 -50.27
CA GLY A 12 -0.71 38.00 -51.31
C GLY A 12 0.59 37.20 -51.34
N ALA A 13 0.72 36.25 -52.28
CA ALA A 13 1.90 35.40 -52.43
C ALA A 13 2.84 35.89 -53.55
N CYS A 14 4.02 35.24 -53.64
CA CYS A 14 5.04 35.36 -54.69
C CYS A 14 5.92 36.64 -54.63
N GLN A 15 7.22 36.60 -54.96
CA GLN A 15 8.06 35.51 -55.48
C GLN A 15 9.56 35.75 -55.16
N GLY A 16 10.35 34.68 -54.97
CA GLY A 16 11.78 34.78 -54.63
C GLY A 16 12.57 33.47 -54.77
N CYS A 17 12.78 33.03 -56.02
CA CYS A 17 13.81 32.10 -56.52
C CYS A 17 14.15 30.74 -55.84
N GLN A 18 13.82 29.67 -56.59
CA GLN A 18 14.69 28.51 -56.97
C GLN A 18 15.23 27.57 -55.85
N ARG A 19 14.71 26.33 -55.69
CA ARG A 19 15.10 25.07 -56.39
C ARG A 19 16.63 24.77 -56.40
N GLY A 20 17.19 23.66 -55.89
CA GLY A 20 16.69 22.55 -55.05
C GLY A 20 17.49 21.23 -55.21
N TRP A 21 17.79 20.51 -54.10
CA TRP A 21 18.20 19.07 -53.96
C TRP A 21 19.48 18.57 -54.72
N PRO A 22 20.11 17.39 -54.43
CA PRO A 22 19.82 16.32 -53.44
C PRO A 22 21.03 15.73 -52.62
N ARG A 23 20.68 14.82 -51.69
CA ARG A 23 21.33 13.55 -51.25
C ARG A 23 22.81 13.19 -51.61
N GLY A 24 23.63 12.91 -50.57
CA GLY A 24 24.03 11.56 -50.11
C GLY A 24 25.12 10.72 -50.83
N ALA A 25 26.00 10.05 -50.05
CA ALA A 25 26.82 8.89 -50.46
C ALA A 25 27.30 8.00 -49.28
N PHE A 26 27.39 6.69 -49.55
CA PHE A 26 27.93 5.55 -48.75
C PHE A 26 29.41 5.23 -49.21
N PRO A 27 30.09 4.06 -48.96
CA PRO A 27 30.06 3.02 -47.90
C PRO A 27 31.47 2.53 -47.38
N ALA A 28 31.44 1.58 -46.42
CA ALA A 28 32.26 0.34 -46.26
C ALA A 28 33.82 0.27 -46.35
N SER A 29 34.43 -0.38 -45.35
CA SER A 29 35.36 -1.55 -45.40
C SER A 29 36.03 -1.75 -44.02
N MET A 30 36.70 -2.84 -43.63
CA MET A 30 36.62 -4.31 -43.77
C MET A 30 37.88 -4.84 -42.99
N ALA A 31 37.84 -6.05 -42.41
CA ALA A 31 38.97 -6.77 -41.75
C ALA A 31 39.63 -6.10 -40.51
N ALA A 32 39.70 -6.68 -39.30
CA ALA A 32 40.16 -8.00 -38.84
C ALA A 32 41.69 -8.17 -38.76
N MET A 33 42.27 -8.12 -37.53
CA MET A 33 43.26 -9.10 -37.07
C MET A 33 43.51 -9.07 -35.55
N ARG A 34 44.14 -10.15 -35.05
CA ARG A 34 44.45 -10.41 -33.63
C ARG A 34 45.86 -9.91 -33.26
N THR A 35 46.12 -9.79 -31.95
CA THR A 35 47.27 -10.38 -31.20
C THR A 35 48.03 -9.41 -30.27
N ARG A 36 48.34 -9.96 -29.08
CA ARG A 36 49.22 -9.51 -27.97
C ARG A 36 50.46 -8.68 -28.34
N VAL A 37 51.02 -7.93 -27.37
CA VAL A 37 52.35 -8.18 -26.73
C VAL A 37 52.71 -7.15 -25.62
N LEU A 38 53.45 -7.63 -24.60
CA LEU A 38 54.29 -7.03 -23.52
C LEU A 38 54.17 -5.51 -23.17
N VAL A 39 54.11 -5.07 -21.90
CA VAL A 39 55.06 -5.23 -20.75
C VAL A 39 56.45 -4.65 -20.98
N HIS A 40 56.79 -3.56 -20.28
CA HIS A 40 58.16 -3.23 -19.89
C HIS A 40 58.18 -2.55 -18.51
N ALA A 41 59.23 -2.80 -17.75
CA ALA A 41 59.49 -2.25 -16.42
C ALA A 41 60.96 -1.80 -16.34
N THR A 42 61.29 -0.84 -15.46
CA THR A 42 62.68 -0.41 -15.23
C THR A 42 62.95 0.05 -13.79
N PHE A 43 64.16 -0.24 -13.30
CA PHE A 43 64.74 0.14 -11.99
C PHE A 43 65.69 1.38 -12.13
N ILE A 44 66.37 1.97 -11.13
CA ILE A 44 66.64 1.62 -9.71
C ILE A 44 66.94 2.86 -8.82
N GLY A 45 66.83 2.72 -7.49
CA GLY A 45 67.76 3.30 -6.51
C GLY A 45 67.37 4.61 -5.78
N MET A 46 67.89 4.94 -4.58
CA MET A 46 68.59 4.21 -3.50
C MET A 46 68.88 5.23 -2.36
N LEU A 47 68.52 4.89 -1.11
CA LEU A 47 69.03 5.35 0.22
C LEU A 47 69.72 6.73 0.42
N ILE A 48 69.33 7.43 1.51
CA ILE A 48 70.18 7.70 2.71
C ILE A 48 69.30 8.25 3.86
N ALA A 49 69.67 7.95 5.10
CA ALA A 49 68.96 8.38 6.32
C ALA A 49 69.79 9.41 7.13
N LEU A 50 69.13 10.28 7.89
CA LEU A 50 69.76 10.97 9.03
C LEU A 50 68.72 11.46 10.05
N THR A 51 68.95 11.08 11.31
CA THR A 51 68.18 11.43 12.50
C THR A 51 68.69 12.73 13.14
N LEU A 52 67.80 13.61 13.63
CA LEU A 52 68.16 14.63 14.62
C LEU A 52 67.02 14.89 15.61
N VAL A 53 67.33 14.77 16.91
CA VAL A 53 66.55 15.21 18.07
C VAL A 53 67.40 16.26 18.80
N PRO A 54 66.83 17.40 19.21
CA PRO A 54 67.04 17.90 20.58
C PRO A 54 65.87 18.79 21.11
N PRO A 55 65.92 19.31 22.35
CA PRO A 55 66.11 18.61 23.62
C PRO A 55 65.04 19.02 24.66
N ALA A 56 65.18 18.56 25.92
CA ALA A 56 64.37 18.99 27.07
C ALA A 56 65.21 19.76 28.12
N GLU A 57 64.51 20.37 29.09
CA GLU A 57 65.02 21.11 30.27
C GLU A 57 65.62 22.51 30.01
N ALA A 58 65.39 23.55 30.83
CA ALA A 58 64.51 23.72 31.99
C ALA A 58 64.24 25.22 32.29
N GLN A 59 63.13 25.54 32.98
CA GLN A 59 63.15 26.50 34.10
C GLN A 59 61.87 26.45 34.95
N ARG A 60 62.02 26.79 36.24
CA ARG A 60 60.95 26.74 37.27
C ARG A 60 60.14 28.04 37.28
N GLY A 61 58.81 27.94 37.41
CA GLY A 61 57.92 29.07 37.69
C GLY A 61 56.72 28.61 38.53
N LEU A 62 56.54 29.18 39.72
CA LEU A 62 55.48 28.81 40.67
C LEU A 62 54.12 29.41 40.28
N GLY A 63 53.06 28.61 40.27
CA GLY A 63 51.68 29.09 40.08
C GLY A 63 50.65 28.06 40.54
N ARG A 64 49.87 28.38 41.59
CA ARG A 64 48.92 27.45 42.22
C ARG A 64 47.65 27.27 41.38
N GLY A 65 47.16 26.02 41.34
CA GLY A 65 45.73 25.74 41.56
C GLY A 65 44.87 25.35 40.36
N ARG A 66 44.70 24.04 40.15
CA ARG A 66 43.42 23.29 40.24
C ARG A 66 43.63 21.88 39.69
N ASN A 67 43.44 20.86 40.53
CA ASN A 67 43.35 19.48 40.06
C ASN A 67 42.16 19.35 39.10
N ARG A 68 42.42 19.27 37.80
CA ARG A 68 41.47 18.61 36.88
C ARG A 68 41.61 17.10 37.10
N PRO A 69 40.52 16.33 37.24
CA PRO A 69 40.63 14.89 37.02
C PRO A 69 41.12 14.67 35.58
N PRO A 70 41.88 13.60 35.30
CA PRO A 70 42.26 13.28 33.94
C PRO A 70 41.01 13.14 33.09
N GLU A 71 41.07 13.75 31.90
CA GLU A 71 40.02 13.69 30.89
C GLU A 71 39.71 12.23 30.58
N GLN A 72 38.51 11.77 30.95
CA GLN A 72 38.06 10.44 30.55
C GLN A 72 38.08 10.41 29.02
N ALA A 73 38.92 9.54 28.45
CA ALA A 73 38.92 9.28 27.03
C ALA A 73 37.47 9.03 26.57
N PRO A 74 37.06 9.51 25.38
CA PRO A 74 35.73 9.24 24.87
C PRO A 74 35.49 7.72 24.92
N PRO A 75 34.33 7.25 25.43
CA PRO A 75 34.09 5.83 25.59
C PRO A 75 34.30 5.15 24.24
N GLU A 76 35.20 4.17 24.22
CA GLU A 76 35.65 3.52 23.00
C GLU A 76 34.44 3.03 22.19
N THR A 77 34.47 3.24 20.88
CA THR A 77 33.50 2.61 19.98
C THR A 77 33.62 1.10 20.17
N PRO A 78 32.54 0.39 20.57
CA PRO A 78 32.61 -1.03 20.87
C PRO A 78 33.21 -1.79 19.70
N ALA A 79 34.07 -2.77 19.99
CA ALA A 79 34.71 -3.57 18.95
C ALA A 79 33.66 -4.28 18.07
N PRO A 80 34.01 -4.74 16.85
CA PRO A 80 33.11 -5.54 16.04
C PRO A 80 32.58 -6.75 16.83
N GLY A 81 31.27 -6.91 16.92
CA GLY A 81 30.62 -7.93 17.77
C GLY A 81 30.31 -7.52 19.22
N GLU A 82 30.75 -6.35 19.68
CA GLU A 82 30.36 -5.77 20.96
C GLU A 82 29.19 -4.79 20.79
N TYR A 83 28.19 -4.89 21.69
CA TYR A 83 26.92 -4.17 21.59
C TYR A 83 26.54 -3.51 22.91
N SER A 84 26.21 -2.22 22.82
CA SER A 84 25.85 -1.36 23.94
C SER A 84 24.38 -0.92 23.84
N LEU A 85 23.71 -0.77 24.97
CA LEU A 85 22.30 -0.33 25.02
C LEU A 85 22.12 1.18 24.75
N ASP A 86 23.16 1.86 24.28
CA ASP A 86 23.15 3.25 23.85
C ASP A 86 22.66 3.36 22.39
N GLY A 87 21.59 4.13 22.16
CA GLY A 87 20.98 4.29 20.82
C GLY A 87 21.97 4.68 19.71
N PRO A 88 22.83 5.71 19.89
CA PRO A 88 23.90 6.02 18.94
C PRO A 88 24.85 4.85 18.62
N GLN A 89 25.24 4.03 19.60
CA GLN A 89 26.07 2.84 19.36
C GLN A 89 25.29 1.70 18.68
N ALA A 90 23.99 1.55 18.95
CA ALA A 90 23.11 0.63 18.22
C ALA A 90 22.98 1.00 16.73
N ILE A 91 23.01 2.30 16.38
CA ILE A 91 23.06 2.79 15.00
C ILE A 91 24.41 2.44 14.35
N GLU A 92 25.50 2.57 15.08
CA GLU A 92 26.83 2.25 14.54
C GLU A 92 26.98 0.75 14.21
N ALA A 93 26.38 -0.14 15.00
CA ALA A 93 26.31 -1.56 14.63
C ALA A 93 25.59 -1.81 13.28
N VAL A 94 24.60 -0.98 12.91
CA VAL A 94 24.00 -1.03 11.57
C VAL A 94 24.97 -0.52 10.52
N ASN A 95 25.67 0.60 10.77
CA ASN A 95 26.65 1.18 9.83
C ASN A 95 27.80 0.20 9.51
N ARG A 96 28.21 -0.64 10.47
CA ARG A 96 29.21 -1.71 10.29
C ARG A 96 28.67 -2.97 9.59
N GLY A 97 27.38 -3.02 9.25
CA GLY A 97 26.73 -4.19 8.65
C GLY A 97 26.44 -5.33 9.64
N GLU A 98 26.53 -5.06 10.95
CA GLU A 98 26.28 -6.00 12.05
C GLU A 98 24.83 -5.97 12.58
N GLY A 99 23.96 -5.17 11.95
CA GLY A 99 22.61 -4.90 12.47
C GLY A 99 21.77 -6.15 12.77
N ARG A 100 21.90 -7.23 11.97
CA ARG A 100 21.16 -8.48 12.24
C ARG A 100 21.63 -9.16 13.53
N GLN A 101 22.94 -9.19 13.80
CA GLN A 101 23.50 -9.70 15.05
C GLN A 101 23.12 -8.81 16.24
N ALA A 102 23.25 -7.48 16.06
CA ALA A 102 22.92 -6.50 17.09
C ALA A 102 21.44 -6.59 17.52
N LEU A 103 20.50 -6.72 16.58
CA LEU A 103 19.08 -6.91 16.88
C LEU A 103 18.85 -8.15 17.74
N ALA A 104 19.40 -9.30 17.35
CA ALA A 104 19.24 -10.54 18.10
C ALA A 104 19.88 -10.48 19.50
N TYR A 105 20.97 -9.73 19.66
CA TYR A 105 21.57 -9.46 20.97
C TYR A 105 20.66 -8.57 21.83
N TYR A 106 20.10 -7.49 21.28
CA TYR A 106 19.22 -6.59 22.03
C TYR A 106 17.90 -7.28 22.43
N GLU A 107 17.26 -8.04 21.54
CA GLU A 107 16.06 -8.83 21.84
C GLU A 107 16.31 -9.84 22.99
N ARG A 108 17.45 -10.54 22.96
CA ARG A 108 17.85 -11.49 24.02
C ARG A 108 18.14 -10.78 25.34
N THR A 109 18.89 -9.68 25.30
CA THR A 109 19.26 -8.89 26.48
C THR A 109 18.03 -8.28 27.14
N ALA A 110 17.06 -7.83 26.34
CA ALA A 110 15.80 -7.31 26.85
C ALA A 110 14.96 -8.39 27.55
N THR A 111 14.81 -9.54 26.90
CA THR A 111 14.09 -10.71 27.46
C THR A 111 14.72 -11.17 28.79
N GLN A 112 16.05 -11.28 28.85
CA GLN A 112 16.76 -11.63 30.08
C GLN A 112 16.55 -10.57 31.18
N ALA A 113 16.67 -9.27 30.84
CA ALA A 113 16.49 -8.20 31.81
C ALA A 113 15.05 -8.12 32.35
N GLU A 114 14.04 -8.51 31.57
CA GLU A 114 12.66 -8.66 32.07
C GLU A 114 12.54 -9.82 33.08
N GLN A 115 13.17 -10.96 32.81
CA GLN A 115 13.20 -12.11 33.72
C GLN A 115 13.95 -11.80 35.03
N GLU A 116 15.00 -10.97 34.95
CA GLU A 116 15.72 -10.40 36.10
C GLU A 116 14.93 -9.32 36.86
N GLY A 117 13.75 -8.91 36.37
CA GLY A 117 12.95 -7.81 36.94
C GLY A 117 13.52 -6.41 36.72
N ASN A 118 14.60 -6.27 35.94
CA ASN A 118 15.29 -5.00 35.71
C ASN A 118 14.64 -4.19 34.57
N GLN A 119 13.53 -3.53 34.90
CA GLN A 119 12.69 -2.80 33.95
C GLN A 119 13.45 -1.74 33.14
N VAL A 120 14.39 -0.99 33.75
CA VAL A 120 15.15 0.05 33.05
C VAL A 120 16.14 -0.56 32.06
N ARG A 121 16.85 -1.64 32.44
CA ARG A 121 17.75 -2.38 31.52
C ARG A 121 16.97 -2.99 30.36
N ALA A 122 15.82 -3.60 30.64
CA ALA A 122 14.93 -4.16 29.63
C ALA A 122 14.42 -3.08 28.67
N ALA A 123 13.96 -1.93 29.18
CA ALA A 123 13.47 -0.82 28.37
C ALA A 123 14.55 -0.25 27.44
N ARG A 124 15.79 -0.09 27.91
CA ARG A 124 16.94 0.30 27.06
C ARG A 124 17.26 -0.73 25.98
N ALA A 125 17.20 -2.02 26.31
CA ALA A 125 17.46 -3.08 25.33
C ALA A 125 16.36 -3.16 24.26
N TRP A 126 15.09 -2.98 24.63
CA TRP A 126 14.00 -2.85 23.66
C TRP A 126 14.07 -1.56 22.84
N HIS A 127 14.55 -0.44 23.41
CA HIS A 127 14.87 0.78 22.66
C HIS A 127 15.95 0.50 21.60
N ALA A 128 17.07 -0.11 21.98
CA ALA A 128 18.14 -0.47 21.05
C ALA A 128 17.68 -1.47 19.97
N ALA A 129 16.84 -2.44 20.33
CA ALA A 129 16.19 -3.35 19.37
C ALA A 129 15.31 -2.57 18.37
N ALA A 130 14.50 -1.61 18.83
CA ALA A 130 13.67 -0.77 17.96
C ALA A 130 14.50 0.09 16.99
N VAL A 131 15.56 0.73 17.49
CA VAL A 131 16.51 1.55 16.71
C VAL A 131 17.07 0.76 15.52
N VAL A 132 17.43 -0.50 15.74
CA VAL A 132 18.01 -1.40 14.73
C VAL A 132 16.95 -2.00 13.82
N ALA A 133 15.84 -2.50 14.38
CA ALA A 133 14.77 -3.14 13.61
C ALA A 133 14.20 -2.20 12.53
N VAL A 134 13.92 -0.94 12.87
CA VAL A 134 13.42 0.06 11.91
C VAL A 134 14.42 0.30 10.77
N ARG A 135 15.73 0.35 11.07
CA ARG A 135 16.79 0.56 10.07
C ARG A 135 17.03 -0.65 9.16
N LEU A 136 16.76 -1.85 9.66
CA LEU A 136 16.79 -3.07 8.85
C LEU A 136 15.52 -3.27 8.02
N GLY A 137 14.56 -2.34 8.08
CA GLY A 137 13.26 -2.47 7.41
C GLY A 137 12.29 -3.44 8.11
N ARG A 138 12.65 -3.94 9.30
CA ARG A 138 11.83 -4.87 10.10
C ARG A 138 10.77 -4.12 10.89
N TYR A 139 9.87 -3.44 10.18
CA TYR A 139 8.95 -2.46 10.78
C TYR A 139 8.04 -3.06 11.85
N GLN A 140 7.56 -4.30 11.68
CA GLN A 140 6.75 -4.97 12.70
C GLN A 140 7.54 -5.23 14.00
N LYS A 141 8.79 -5.73 13.90
CA LYS A 141 9.69 -5.84 15.06
C LYS A 141 9.98 -4.47 15.69
N GLY A 142 10.11 -3.42 14.87
CA GLY A 142 10.27 -2.04 15.31
C GLY A 142 9.08 -1.55 16.16
N ILE A 143 7.85 -1.77 15.69
CA ILE A 143 6.61 -1.46 16.41
C ILE A 143 6.56 -2.20 17.75
N GLN A 144 6.81 -3.51 17.74
CA GLN A 144 6.78 -4.36 18.94
C GLN A 144 7.83 -3.91 19.97
N SER A 145 9.08 -3.73 19.53
CA SER A 145 10.20 -3.33 20.39
C SER A 145 10.00 -1.92 20.97
N ALA A 146 9.58 -0.95 20.15
CA ALA A 146 9.36 0.42 20.62
C ALA A 146 8.21 0.50 21.62
N SER A 147 7.10 -0.19 21.35
CA SER A 147 5.94 -0.25 22.25
C SER A 147 6.30 -0.88 23.60
N ARG A 148 7.05 -2.00 23.59
CA ARG A 148 7.51 -2.66 24.82
C ARG A 148 8.48 -1.79 25.62
N GLY A 149 9.39 -1.08 24.94
CA GLY A 149 10.27 -0.09 25.58
C GLY A 149 9.49 1.01 26.30
N ILE A 150 8.49 1.61 25.64
CA ILE A 150 7.61 2.64 26.23
C ILE A 150 6.85 2.09 27.45
N GLU A 151 6.31 0.88 27.36
CA GLU A 151 5.58 0.24 28.47
C GLU A 151 6.47 0.04 29.71
N LEU A 152 7.71 -0.43 29.51
CA LEU A 152 8.64 -0.67 30.60
C LEU A 152 9.18 0.63 31.21
N PHE A 153 9.46 1.66 30.40
CA PHE A 153 9.80 2.99 30.92
C PHE A 153 8.65 3.63 31.71
N LYS A 154 7.39 3.38 31.32
CA LYS A 154 6.20 3.80 32.09
C LYS A 154 6.05 3.06 33.43
N LYS A 155 6.50 1.80 33.51
CA LYS A 155 6.46 0.97 34.73
C LYS A 155 7.64 1.23 35.69
N ALA A 156 8.80 1.62 35.16
CA ALA A 156 10.00 1.89 35.92
C ALA A 156 9.77 3.00 36.98
N HIS A 157 10.31 2.79 38.17
CA HIS A 157 10.14 3.76 39.25
C HIS A 157 10.89 5.08 38.93
N PRO A 158 10.30 6.27 39.14
CA PRO A 158 10.89 7.53 38.67
C PRO A 158 12.29 7.86 39.20
N ARG A 159 12.69 7.29 40.35
CA ARG A 159 14.05 7.46 40.92
C ARG A 159 15.13 6.66 40.19
N ASP A 160 14.75 5.66 39.40
CA ASP A 160 15.70 4.76 38.72
C ASP A 160 16.03 5.26 37.30
N LEU A 161 15.22 6.18 36.78
CA LEU A 161 15.36 6.81 35.46
C LEU A 161 16.39 7.95 35.50
N LYS A 162 17.41 7.86 34.65
CA LYS A 162 18.40 8.93 34.41
C LYS A 162 17.98 9.77 33.20
N GLN A 163 18.60 10.93 33.00
CA GLN A 163 18.32 11.78 31.84
C GLN A 163 18.45 11.05 30.48
N ALA A 164 19.39 10.11 30.38
CA ALA A 164 19.57 9.28 29.19
C ALA A 164 18.39 8.30 28.95
N ASP A 165 17.73 7.83 30.01
CA ASP A 165 16.54 6.98 29.92
C ASP A 165 15.33 7.74 29.36
N LEU A 166 15.16 9.00 29.79
CA LEU A 166 14.10 9.86 29.26
C LEU A 166 14.32 10.14 27.76
N GLY A 167 15.57 10.30 27.33
CA GLY A 167 15.93 10.41 25.91
C GLY A 167 15.69 9.12 25.12
N ALA A 168 16.00 7.95 25.69
CA ALA A 168 15.72 6.64 25.08
C ALA A 168 14.21 6.39 24.96
N TRP A 169 13.43 6.72 25.99
CA TRP A 169 11.96 6.66 25.99
C TRP A 169 11.36 7.56 24.90
N ALA A 170 11.77 8.83 24.81
CA ALA A 170 11.33 9.71 23.71
C ALA A 170 11.72 9.17 22.33
N SER A 171 12.90 8.55 22.21
CA SER A 171 13.35 7.92 20.97
C SER A 171 12.52 6.68 20.60
N CYS A 172 11.96 5.92 21.56
CA CYS A 172 10.99 4.86 21.25
C CYS A 172 9.75 5.42 20.53
N TYR A 173 9.20 6.56 20.96
CA TYR A 173 8.08 7.20 20.27
C TYR A 173 8.42 7.59 18.82
N SER A 174 9.63 8.10 18.57
CA SER A 174 10.13 8.36 17.21
C SER A 174 10.25 7.10 16.35
N HIS A 175 10.77 6.00 16.91
CA HIS A 175 10.89 4.73 16.18
C HIS A 175 9.53 4.07 15.92
N LEU A 176 8.60 4.13 16.87
CA LEU A 176 7.23 3.68 16.70
C LEU A 176 6.52 4.45 15.58
N GLY A 177 6.60 5.78 15.62
CA GLY A 177 6.04 6.66 14.59
C GLY A 177 6.64 6.43 13.21
N SER A 178 7.96 6.25 13.12
CA SER A 178 8.65 5.98 11.86
C SER A 178 8.31 4.60 11.28
N ALA A 179 8.13 3.59 12.14
CA ALA A 179 7.70 2.25 11.72
C ALA A 179 6.26 2.26 11.18
N TYR A 180 5.31 2.85 11.92
CA TYR A 180 3.92 3.00 11.47
C TYR A 180 3.80 3.82 10.17
N ARG A 181 4.59 4.91 10.03
CA ARG A 181 4.68 5.69 8.79
C ARG A 181 5.15 4.85 7.60
N SER A 182 6.13 3.95 7.79
CA SER A 182 6.65 3.09 6.72
C SER A 182 5.63 2.06 6.23
N VAL A 183 4.71 1.63 7.10
CA VAL A 183 3.55 0.76 6.77
C VAL A 183 2.25 1.56 6.55
N ARG A 184 2.35 2.89 6.38
CA ARG A 184 1.25 3.85 6.10
C ARG A 184 0.09 3.90 7.10
N ASP A 185 0.26 3.36 8.31
CA ASP A 185 -0.64 3.65 9.43
C ASP A 185 -0.34 5.07 9.96
N PHE A 186 -0.81 6.08 9.23
CA PHE A 186 -0.56 7.48 9.57
C PHE A 186 -1.27 7.91 10.86
N ALA A 187 -2.36 7.22 11.24
CA ALA A 187 -3.09 7.51 12.47
C ALA A 187 -2.25 7.11 13.69
N GLN A 188 -1.76 5.86 13.74
CA GLN A 188 -0.87 5.42 14.81
C GLN A 188 0.49 6.12 14.76
N ALA A 189 1.01 6.42 13.57
CA ALA A 189 2.25 7.19 13.43
C ALA A 189 2.14 8.59 14.04
N THR A 190 1.04 9.30 13.76
CA THR A 190 0.79 10.65 14.31
C THR A 190 0.57 10.57 15.82
N LYS A 191 -0.31 9.68 16.30
CA LYS A 191 -0.58 9.47 17.73
C LYS A 191 0.70 9.21 18.53
N ALA A 192 1.54 8.28 18.07
CA ALA A 192 2.79 7.95 18.75
C ALA A 192 3.77 9.14 18.82
N LEU A 193 3.84 9.97 17.78
CA LEU A 193 4.74 11.12 17.75
C LEU A 193 4.22 12.30 18.58
N GLU A 194 2.90 12.51 18.61
CA GLU A 194 2.25 13.53 19.45
C GLU A 194 2.30 13.16 20.94
N GLU A 195 2.09 11.89 21.31
CA GLU A 195 2.37 11.38 22.66
C GLU A 195 3.83 11.61 23.08
N GLY A 196 4.77 11.38 22.15
CA GLY A 196 6.18 11.66 22.37
C GLY A 196 6.50 13.15 22.59
N LEU A 197 5.77 14.04 21.90
CA LEU A 197 5.96 15.49 22.01
C LEU A 197 5.41 16.01 23.34
N GLU A 198 4.26 15.51 23.77
CA GLU A 198 3.70 15.81 25.09
C GLU A 198 4.58 15.25 26.22
N PHE A 199 5.13 14.04 26.05
CA PHE A 199 6.14 13.50 26.95
C PHE A 199 7.37 14.41 27.06
N ALA A 200 7.85 14.97 25.93
CA ALA A 200 9.01 15.85 25.92
C ALA A 200 8.77 17.11 26.78
N LYS A 201 7.66 17.81 26.52
CA LYS A 201 7.28 19.04 27.25
C LYS A 201 7.02 18.83 28.73
N THR A 202 6.50 17.65 29.11
CA THR A 202 6.12 17.36 30.50
C THR A 202 7.22 16.72 31.33
N ARG A 203 8.23 16.08 30.71
CA ARG A 203 9.27 15.29 31.41
C ARG A 203 10.71 15.71 31.12
N LEU A 204 10.95 16.55 30.12
CA LEU A 204 12.26 17.11 29.82
C LEU A 204 12.27 18.62 30.09
N SER A 205 13.43 19.24 30.02
CA SER A 205 13.56 20.69 30.12
C SER A 205 14.78 21.20 29.37
N GLY A 206 14.67 22.38 28.75
CA GLY A 206 15.78 23.09 28.12
C GLY A 206 16.39 22.31 26.95
N ARG A 207 17.73 22.22 26.86
CA ARG A 207 18.40 21.62 25.68
C ARG A 207 17.93 20.19 25.33
N HIS A 208 17.54 19.39 26.32
CA HIS A 208 17.09 18.02 26.09
C HIS A 208 15.66 17.95 25.56
N GLU A 209 14.80 18.89 25.99
CA GLU A 209 13.47 19.11 25.45
C GLU A 209 13.57 19.56 23.98
N GLU A 210 14.30 20.65 23.71
CA GLU A 210 14.53 21.19 22.34
C GLU A 210 15.04 20.12 21.35
N GLN A 211 15.99 19.28 21.78
CA GLN A 211 16.54 18.19 20.97
C GLN A 211 15.49 17.11 20.64
N VAL A 212 14.63 16.79 21.60
CA VAL A 212 13.61 15.75 21.47
C VAL A 212 12.42 16.27 20.66
N GLU A 213 11.93 17.48 20.94
CA GLU A 213 10.94 18.15 20.11
C GLU A 213 11.39 18.20 18.64
N GLY A 214 12.65 18.61 18.40
CA GLY A 214 13.21 18.69 17.06
C GLY A 214 13.13 17.38 16.28
N PHE A 215 13.48 16.22 16.87
CA PHE A 215 13.44 14.96 16.13
C PHE A 215 12.03 14.40 15.99
N LEU A 216 11.13 14.66 16.94
CA LEU A 216 9.73 14.30 16.84
C LEU A 216 9.02 15.13 15.76
N LEU A 217 9.28 16.44 15.70
CA LEU A 217 8.81 17.33 14.64
C LEU A 217 9.32 16.91 13.26
N ASN A 218 10.59 16.49 13.13
CA ASN A 218 11.11 15.91 11.88
C ASN A 218 10.31 14.67 11.46
N ASN A 219 10.01 13.75 12.38
CA ASN A 219 9.21 12.56 12.05
C ASN A 219 7.76 12.91 11.70
N LEU A 220 7.13 13.86 12.40
CA LEU A 220 5.80 14.40 12.06
C LEU A 220 5.79 15.11 10.70
N ALA A 221 6.92 15.71 10.30
CA ALA A 221 7.11 16.27 8.98
C ALA A 221 7.19 15.17 7.90
N GLN A 222 7.85 14.05 8.19
CA GLN A 222 7.88 12.90 7.28
C GLN A 222 6.52 12.19 7.17
N VAL A 223 5.69 12.18 8.22
CA VAL A 223 4.29 11.73 8.13
C VAL A 223 3.49 12.65 7.20
N ALA A 224 3.54 13.96 7.42
CA ALA A 224 2.87 14.94 6.56
C ALA A 224 3.32 14.82 5.08
N TYR A 225 4.62 14.64 4.85
CA TYR A 225 5.17 14.41 3.50
C TYR A 225 4.61 13.14 2.85
N ALA A 226 4.49 12.04 3.60
CA ALA A 226 3.93 10.78 3.10
C ALA A 226 2.40 10.84 2.85
N GLN A 227 1.72 11.78 3.51
CA GLN A 227 0.32 12.16 3.27
C GLN A 227 0.14 13.20 2.14
N GLN A 228 1.24 13.65 1.50
CA GLN A 228 1.27 14.72 0.47
C GLN A 228 0.97 16.14 1.00
N ASP A 229 0.98 16.37 2.32
CA ASP A 229 0.97 17.72 2.91
C ASP A 229 2.39 18.29 2.99
N PHE A 230 2.88 18.72 1.82
CA PHE A 230 4.23 19.27 1.70
C PHE A 230 4.41 20.61 2.42
N LYS A 231 3.33 21.36 2.68
CA LYS A 231 3.40 22.64 3.42
C LYS A 231 3.63 22.42 4.91
N THR A 232 2.85 21.54 5.53
CA THR A 232 3.09 21.14 6.93
C THR A 232 4.43 20.43 7.09
N ALA A 233 4.83 19.61 6.11
CA ALA A 233 6.15 18.99 6.10
C ALA A 233 7.29 20.01 6.05
N LEU A 234 7.19 21.04 5.21
CA LEU A 234 8.17 22.12 5.13
C LEU A 234 8.26 22.90 6.45
N ALA A 235 7.11 23.30 7.00
CA ALA A 235 7.04 24.06 8.26
C ALA A 235 7.66 23.29 9.44
N ARG A 236 7.26 22.03 9.65
CA ARG A 236 7.78 21.18 10.73
C ARG A 236 9.28 20.89 10.61
N ASN A 237 9.78 20.62 9.40
CA ASN A 237 11.23 20.43 9.19
C ASN A 237 12.02 21.74 9.40
N THR A 238 11.44 22.90 9.04
CA THR A 238 12.08 24.21 9.25
C THR A 238 12.20 24.53 10.74
N GLN A 239 11.14 24.29 11.51
CA GLN A 239 11.16 24.42 12.97
C GLN A 239 12.18 23.46 13.61
N ALA A 240 12.21 22.18 13.18
CA ALA A 240 13.20 21.21 13.64
C ALA A 240 14.65 21.66 13.35
N ALA A 241 14.93 22.15 12.14
CA ALA A 241 16.25 22.67 11.78
C ALA A 241 16.66 23.86 12.66
N GLN A 242 15.75 24.79 12.95
CA GLN A 242 15.98 25.93 13.84
C GLN A 242 16.35 25.49 15.27
N TYR A 243 15.67 24.47 15.82
CA TYR A 243 16.05 23.90 17.12
C TYR A 243 17.47 23.32 17.10
N PHE A 244 17.84 22.57 16.04
CA PHE A 244 19.16 21.93 15.99
C PHE A 244 20.31 22.92 15.75
N GLU A 245 20.16 23.91 14.86
CA GLU A 245 21.17 24.96 14.66
C GLU A 245 21.26 25.90 15.87
N GLY A 246 20.12 26.19 16.51
CA GLY A 246 20.09 26.90 17.80
C GLY A 246 20.80 26.14 18.91
N ALA A 247 20.55 24.82 19.02
CA ALA A 247 21.20 23.98 20.01
C ALA A 247 22.71 23.80 19.74
N GLU A 248 23.14 23.69 18.48
CA GLU A 248 24.56 23.61 18.10
C GLU A 248 25.29 24.93 18.40
N SER A 249 24.71 26.09 18.06
CA SER A 249 25.32 27.40 18.34
C SER A 249 25.39 27.74 19.83
N ARG A 250 24.49 27.19 20.65
CA ARG A 250 24.52 27.29 22.13
C ARG A 250 25.44 26.27 22.82
N LEU A 251 26.12 25.37 22.10
CA LEU A 251 27.09 24.47 22.71
C LEU A 251 28.31 25.23 23.23
N ALA A 252 28.76 24.89 24.42
CA ALA A 252 30.04 25.38 24.94
C ALA A 252 31.21 24.94 24.02
N PRO A 253 32.32 25.70 23.95
CA PRO A 253 33.52 25.28 23.22
C PRO A 253 34.06 23.92 23.65
N LEU A 254 33.84 23.55 24.93
CA LEU A 254 34.23 22.27 25.54
C LEU A 254 33.17 21.15 25.38
N ALA A 255 32.14 21.34 24.56
CA ALA A 255 31.18 20.26 24.27
C ALA A 255 31.86 19.08 23.56
N THR A 256 31.50 17.86 23.94
CA THR A 256 32.05 16.64 23.29
C THR A 256 31.71 16.61 21.81
N GLU A 257 32.62 16.11 20.96
CA GLU A 257 32.36 16.03 19.53
C GLU A 257 31.15 15.11 19.24
N ARG A 258 30.95 14.06 20.04
CA ARG A 258 29.76 13.19 20.00
C ARG A 258 28.44 13.99 20.14
N SER A 259 28.41 15.04 20.96
CA SER A 259 27.25 15.93 21.08
C SER A 259 27.02 16.77 19.82
N ARG A 260 28.09 17.25 19.17
CA ARG A 260 28.02 18.00 17.90
C ARG A 260 27.58 17.10 16.75
N THR A 261 28.23 15.94 16.58
CA THR A 261 27.89 14.91 15.59
C THR A 261 26.41 14.55 15.61
N ASN A 262 25.84 14.35 16.80
CA ASN A 262 24.42 14.06 16.96
C ASN A 262 23.52 15.23 16.53
N LEU A 263 23.81 16.46 16.94
CA LEU A 263 23.04 17.64 16.49
C LEU A 263 23.11 17.85 14.96
N ARG A 264 24.31 17.70 14.38
CA ARG A 264 24.51 17.76 12.93
C ARG A 264 23.74 16.67 12.18
N ARG A 265 23.67 15.45 12.72
CA ARG A 265 22.83 14.35 12.17
C ARG A 265 21.38 14.78 12.01
N TRP A 266 20.76 15.30 13.07
CA TRP A 266 19.34 15.68 13.02
C TRP A 266 19.09 16.96 12.24
N ALA A 267 20.04 17.91 12.23
CA ALA A 267 20.03 19.05 11.31
C ALA A 267 20.06 18.58 9.84
N ALA A 268 20.95 17.65 9.49
CA ALA A 268 21.02 17.08 8.14
C ALA A 268 19.72 16.39 7.72
N SER A 269 19.11 15.56 8.59
CA SER A 269 17.78 14.96 8.34
C SER A 269 16.67 16.00 8.16
N SER A 270 16.77 17.15 8.83
CA SER A 270 15.79 18.24 8.72
C SER A 270 15.96 19.03 7.43
N PHE A 271 17.20 19.37 7.04
CA PHE A 271 17.48 19.99 5.75
C PHE A 271 17.14 19.09 4.56
N LEU A 272 17.36 17.78 4.69
CA LEU A 272 16.88 16.78 3.72
C LEU A 272 15.34 16.83 3.59
N GLY A 273 14.63 16.92 4.71
CA GLY A 273 13.17 17.08 4.73
C GLY A 273 12.68 18.38 4.09
N ILE A 274 13.36 19.50 4.36
CA ILE A 274 13.12 20.80 3.71
C ILE A 274 13.31 20.67 2.19
N GLY A 275 14.44 20.10 1.74
CA GLY A 275 14.74 19.96 0.32
C GLY A 275 13.73 19.08 -0.42
N ARG A 276 13.34 17.94 0.18
CA ARG A 276 12.27 17.08 -0.37
C ARG A 276 10.93 17.82 -0.46
N ALA A 277 10.56 18.58 0.58
CA ALA A 277 9.31 19.34 0.59
C ALA A 277 9.30 20.49 -0.42
N GLN A 278 10.38 21.28 -0.52
CA GLN A 278 10.53 22.33 -1.53
C GLN A 278 10.48 21.77 -2.95
N LEU A 279 11.17 20.66 -3.21
CA LEU A 279 11.14 19.99 -4.50
C LEU A 279 9.73 19.54 -4.89
N ALA A 280 8.96 19.00 -3.94
CA ALA A 280 7.57 18.60 -4.14
C ALA A 280 6.60 19.79 -4.31
N LEU A 281 6.96 20.97 -3.80
CA LEU A 281 6.23 22.23 -3.99
C LEU A 281 6.57 22.95 -5.32
N GLY A 282 7.55 22.45 -6.07
CA GLY A 282 7.99 23.08 -7.33
C GLY A 282 9.08 24.14 -7.16
N HIS A 283 9.81 24.11 -6.04
CA HIS A 283 10.87 25.07 -5.67
C HIS A 283 12.25 24.39 -5.73
N PRO A 284 12.83 24.15 -6.93
CA PRO A 284 14.03 23.34 -7.09
C PRO A 284 15.31 24.00 -6.57
N ASP A 285 15.38 25.33 -6.54
CA ASP A 285 16.60 26.05 -6.14
C ASP A 285 16.69 26.19 -4.60
N GLU A 286 15.56 26.41 -3.93
CA GLU A 286 15.44 26.25 -2.48
C GLU A 286 15.69 24.79 -2.05
N ALA A 287 15.32 23.82 -2.89
CA ALA A 287 15.63 22.41 -2.65
C ALA A 287 17.13 22.12 -2.75
N ASP A 288 17.82 22.65 -3.77
CA ASP A 288 19.27 22.55 -3.95
C ASP A 288 20.02 23.11 -2.73
N ALA A 289 19.69 24.34 -2.33
CA ALA A 289 20.27 24.99 -1.16
C ALA A 289 20.04 24.22 0.15
N ALA A 290 18.87 23.57 0.29
CA ALA A 290 18.59 22.70 1.42
C ALA A 290 19.38 21.39 1.36
N PHE A 291 19.51 20.74 0.20
CA PHE A 291 20.31 19.53 0.06
C PHE A 291 21.80 19.77 0.28
N ASP A 292 22.36 20.90 -0.15
CA ASP A 292 23.76 21.26 0.11
C ASP A 292 24.02 21.50 1.60
N ARG A 293 23.10 22.16 2.32
CA ARG A 293 23.16 22.25 3.80
C ARG A 293 23.08 20.86 4.43
N ALA A 294 22.17 20.00 3.97
CA ALA A 294 22.04 18.63 4.46
C ALA A 294 23.34 17.82 4.26
N LEU A 295 23.95 17.91 3.07
CA LEU A 295 25.19 17.20 2.73
C LEU A 295 26.37 17.69 3.56
N LYS A 296 26.48 19.02 3.79
CA LYS A 296 27.48 19.61 4.68
C LYS A 296 27.37 19.05 6.09
N HIS A 297 26.17 19.05 6.68
CA HIS A 297 25.96 18.50 8.03
C HIS A 297 26.16 16.98 8.08
N ALA A 298 25.74 16.24 7.05
CA ALA A 298 25.95 14.78 6.96
C ALA A 298 27.45 14.44 6.98
N ARG A 299 28.26 15.08 6.13
CA ARG A 299 29.73 14.90 6.09
C ARG A 299 30.40 15.32 7.39
N LEU A 300 30.02 16.45 7.99
CA LEU A 300 30.52 16.90 9.30
C LEU A 300 30.07 16.03 10.48
N SER A 301 29.09 15.15 10.30
CA SER A 301 28.69 14.14 11.28
C SER A 301 29.44 12.82 11.10
N GLY A 302 30.04 12.56 9.93
CA GLY A 302 30.70 11.30 9.60
C GLY A 302 29.75 10.11 9.34
N LEU A 303 28.44 10.36 9.22
CA LEU A 303 27.42 9.31 9.22
C LEU A 303 26.92 8.98 7.81
N ARG A 304 27.35 7.82 7.33
CA ARG A 304 27.03 7.29 5.99
C ARG A 304 25.52 7.09 5.76
N GLU A 305 24.75 6.73 6.78
CA GLU A 305 23.29 6.59 6.70
C GLU A 305 22.62 7.85 6.14
N VAL A 306 22.97 9.03 6.68
CA VAL A 306 22.37 10.31 6.26
C VAL A 306 22.90 10.76 4.90
N GLU A 307 24.15 10.43 4.57
CA GLU A 307 24.71 10.74 3.24
C GLU A 307 24.00 9.96 2.13
N VAL A 308 23.62 8.68 2.32
CA VAL A 308 22.80 7.93 1.36
C VAL A 308 21.48 8.65 1.08
N ASP A 309 20.78 9.05 2.14
CA ASP A 309 19.44 9.66 2.04
C ASP A 309 19.47 11.04 1.38
N VAL A 310 20.55 11.81 1.59
CA VAL A 310 20.82 13.11 0.96
C VAL A 310 21.21 12.96 -0.49
N LEU A 311 22.07 11.99 -0.85
CA LEU A 311 22.38 11.67 -2.24
C LEU A 311 21.10 11.28 -3.00
N GLY A 312 20.22 10.47 -2.40
CA GLY A 312 18.90 10.17 -2.99
C GLY A 312 18.03 11.41 -3.22
N GLY A 313 18.15 12.44 -2.35
CA GLY A 313 17.53 13.75 -2.53
C GLY A 313 18.12 14.53 -3.72
N GLN A 314 19.45 14.62 -3.80
CA GLN A 314 20.16 15.28 -4.92
C GLN A 314 19.92 14.58 -6.26
N GLY A 315 19.82 13.24 -6.28
CA GLY A 315 19.40 12.47 -7.46
C GLY A 315 17.98 12.81 -7.89
N SER A 316 17.07 13.04 -6.94
CA SER A 316 15.68 13.44 -7.22
C SER A 316 15.60 14.86 -7.82
N LEU A 317 16.46 15.78 -7.36
CA LEU A 317 16.60 17.12 -7.93
C LEU A 317 17.23 17.09 -9.34
N ALA A 318 18.22 16.22 -9.56
CA ALA A 318 18.78 16.03 -10.90
C ALA A 318 17.71 15.50 -11.88
N LEU A 319 16.87 14.54 -11.45
CA LEU A 319 15.71 14.10 -12.24
C LEU A 319 14.71 15.22 -12.53
N SER A 320 14.40 16.11 -11.58
CA SER A 320 13.46 17.22 -11.83
C SER A 320 14.01 18.27 -12.78
N ARG A 321 15.34 18.47 -12.78
CA ARG A 321 16.05 19.31 -13.76
C ARG A 321 16.36 18.60 -15.09
N GLN A 322 15.91 17.35 -15.26
CA GLN A 322 16.17 16.49 -16.43
C GLN A 322 17.66 16.21 -16.71
N ASP A 323 18.52 16.37 -15.68
CA ASP A 323 19.94 16.01 -15.74
C ASP A 323 20.11 14.52 -15.43
N TRP A 324 19.73 13.70 -16.42
CA TRP A 324 19.70 12.24 -16.30
C TRP A 324 21.09 11.64 -16.01
N SER A 325 22.16 12.27 -16.52
CA SER A 325 23.55 11.85 -16.32
C SER A 325 24.01 12.09 -14.88
N LYS A 326 23.74 13.27 -14.30
CA LYS A 326 24.03 13.55 -12.88
C LYS A 326 23.18 12.68 -11.98
N ALA A 327 21.89 12.51 -12.29
CA ALA A 327 20.99 11.64 -11.55
C ALA A 327 21.51 10.19 -11.49
N LEU A 328 21.91 9.62 -12.64
CA LEU A 328 22.50 8.29 -12.75
C LEU A 328 23.70 8.11 -11.81
N GLY A 329 24.69 9.01 -11.90
CA GLY A 329 25.90 8.92 -11.06
C GLY A 329 25.62 9.04 -9.56
N VAL A 330 24.73 9.97 -9.18
CA VAL A 330 24.35 10.18 -7.77
C VAL A 330 23.59 8.98 -7.20
N TYR A 331 22.66 8.37 -7.96
CA TYR A 331 21.96 7.15 -7.51
C TYR A 331 22.91 5.96 -7.41
N GLN A 332 23.84 5.78 -8.35
CA GLN A 332 24.86 4.72 -8.28
C GLN A 332 25.75 4.87 -7.03
N GLN A 333 26.19 6.09 -6.71
CA GLN A 333 26.96 6.38 -5.50
C GLN A 333 26.15 6.09 -4.22
N SER A 334 24.88 6.50 -4.19
CA SER A 334 23.96 6.28 -3.07
C SER A 334 23.71 4.77 -2.82
N ILE A 335 23.49 3.99 -3.88
CA ILE A 335 23.31 2.53 -3.81
C ILE A 335 24.59 1.86 -3.29
N ALA A 336 25.75 2.17 -3.87
CA ALA A 336 27.02 1.56 -3.45
C ALA A 336 27.36 1.82 -1.97
N LEU A 337 27.00 3.00 -1.44
CA LEU A 337 27.15 3.32 -0.02
C LEU A 337 26.14 2.56 0.87
N SER A 338 24.90 2.36 0.39
CA SER A 338 23.86 1.59 1.09
C SER A 338 24.18 0.09 1.13
N ASP A 339 24.73 -0.46 0.04
CA ASP A 339 25.22 -1.85 -0.05
C ASP A 339 26.36 -2.12 0.94
N GLN A 340 27.32 -1.20 1.08
CA GLN A 340 28.40 -1.31 2.07
C GLN A 340 27.88 -1.44 3.51
N MET A 341 26.78 -0.74 3.84
CA MET A 341 26.11 -0.83 5.14
C MET A 341 25.13 -2.00 5.24
N ARG A 342 24.93 -2.77 4.17
CA ARG A 342 23.92 -3.85 4.06
C ARG A 342 22.50 -3.37 4.39
N ARG A 343 22.16 -2.11 4.04
CA ARG A 343 20.88 -1.46 4.34
C ARG A 343 19.98 -1.46 3.09
N ILE A 344 18.89 -2.22 3.13
CA ILE A 344 17.97 -2.39 1.98
C ILE A 344 16.75 -1.46 1.98
N THR A 345 16.51 -0.69 3.04
CA THR A 345 15.30 0.14 3.23
C THR A 345 15.04 1.14 2.12
N ASP A 346 16.13 1.67 1.55
CA ASP A 346 16.12 2.78 0.60
C ASP A 346 16.25 2.31 -0.84
N HIS A 347 16.71 1.07 -1.04
CA HIS A 347 16.90 0.47 -2.35
C HIS A 347 15.64 0.52 -3.25
N PRO A 348 14.40 0.33 -2.77
CA PRO A 348 13.20 0.54 -3.60
C PRO A 348 13.13 1.94 -4.23
N TYR A 349 13.58 2.97 -3.51
CA TYR A 349 13.57 4.36 -4.00
C TYR A 349 14.80 4.67 -4.85
N LEU A 350 15.98 4.21 -4.43
CA LEU A 350 17.23 4.46 -5.14
C LEU A 350 17.27 3.74 -6.50
N TYR A 351 16.87 2.46 -6.57
CA TYR A 351 16.79 1.73 -7.83
C TYR A 351 15.68 2.25 -8.75
N ASN A 352 14.57 2.74 -8.20
CA ASN A 352 13.54 3.43 -8.99
C ASN A 352 14.06 4.78 -9.55
N GLY A 353 14.86 5.52 -8.78
CA GLY A 353 15.57 6.72 -9.26
C GLY A 353 16.60 6.42 -10.35
N LEU A 354 17.39 5.36 -10.16
CA LEU A 354 18.33 4.82 -11.15
C LEU A 354 17.61 4.43 -12.45
N ALA A 355 16.49 3.71 -12.35
CA ALA A 355 15.66 3.32 -13.50
C ALA A 355 15.17 4.56 -14.28
N ARG A 356 14.69 5.60 -13.58
CA ARG A 356 14.27 6.87 -14.20
C ARG A 356 15.43 7.60 -14.89
N SER A 357 16.62 7.56 -14.30
CA SER A 357 17.83 8.14 -14.89
C SER A 357 18.24 7.41 -16.17
N LEU A 358 18.25 6.07 -16.15
CA LEU A 358 18.57 5.24 -17.32
C LEU A 358 17.53 5.40 -18.44
N ALA A 359 16.23 5.49 -18.09
CA ALA A 359 15.16 5.73 -19.05
C ALA A 359 15.27 7.10 -19.73
N GLY A 360 15.60 8.16 -18.97
CA GLY A 360 15.86 9.49 -19.51
C GLY A 360 17.07 9.55 -20.46
N LEU A 361 18.03 8.64 -20.31
CA LEU A 361 19.16 8.42 -21.22
C LEU A 361 18.83 7.49 -22.40
N GLY A 362 17.60 7.00 -22.54
CA GLY A 362 17.18 6.05 -23.58
C GLY A 362 17.69 4.62 -23.39
N ARG A 363 18.23 4.27 -22.20
CA ARG A 363 18.82 2.96 -21.88
C ARG A 363 17.76 2.00 -21.34
N THR A 364 16.73 1.70 -22.17
CA THR A 364 15.48 1.05 -21.74
C THR A 364 15.65 -0.31 -21.07
N GLU A 365 16.50 -1.21 -21.60
CA GLU A 365 16.75 -2.52 -20.99
C GLU A 365 17.38 -2.40 -19.60
N GLU A 366 18.35 -1.49 -19.43
CA GLU A 366 19.02 -1.26 -18.15
C GLU A 366 18.10 -0.55 -17.15
N ALA A 367 17.27 0.37 -17.64
CA ALA A 367 16.21 1.01 -16.84
C ALA A 367 15.22 -0.04 -16.32
N PHE A 368 14.78 -0.98 -17.16
CA PHE A 368 13.92 -2.08 -16.77
C PHE A 368 14.60 -3.00 -15.75
N ALA A 369 15.88 -3.36 -15.96
CA ALA A 369 16.64 -4.15 -14.99
C ALA A 369 16.73 -3.46 -13.61
N ALA A 370 16.98 -2.16 -13.57
CA ALA A 370 16.98 -1.37 -12.33
C ALA A 370 15.57 -1.31 -11.69
N ALA A 371 14.50 -1.16 -12.48
CA ALA A 371 13.13 -1.17 -11.96
C ALA A 371 12.73 -2.55 -11.39
N ARG A 372 13.22 -3.64 -11.98
CA ARG A 372 13.04 -5.01 -11.46
C ARG A 372 13.74 -5.20 -10.11
N GLU A 373 14.93 -4.65 -9.92
CA GLU A 373 15.59 -4.62 -8.60
C GLU A 373 14.82 -3.77 -7.59
N ALA A 374 14.29 -2.61 -8.00
CA ALA A 374 13.43 -1.79 -7.14
C ALA A 374 12.20 -2.58 -6.64
N VAL A 375 11.53 -3.32 -7.53
CA VAL A 375 10.45 -4.25 -7.18
C VAL A 375 10.95 -5.34 -6.23
N ARG A 376 12.08 -6.00 -6.53
CA ARG A 376 12.66 -7.07 -5.68
C ARG A 376 12.92 -6.60 -4.24
N TYR A 377 13.42 -5.38 -4.03
CA TYR A 377 13.60 -4.86 -2.67
C TYR A 377 12.28 -4.50 -1.98
N VAL A 378 11.21 -4.17 -2.72
CA VAL A 378 9.86 -4.08 -2.14
C VAL A 378 9.38 -5.46 -1.67
N GLU A 379 9.65 -6.54 -2.41
CA GLU A 379 9.39 -7.92 -1.98
C GLU A 379 10.08 -8.24 -0.66
N GLU A 380 11.39 -8.01 -0.60
CA GLU A 380 12.26 -8.41 0.51
C GLU A 380 11.86 -7.71 1.81
N LEU A 381 11.54 -6.42 1.75
CA LEU A 381 11.03 -5.65 2.88
C LEU A 381 9.61 -6.08 3.31
N ARG A 382 8.74 -6.44 2.35
CA ARG A 382 7.37 -6.86 2.61
C ARG A 382 7.29 -8.25 3.26
N ALA A 383 8.24 -9.13 2.93
CA ALA A 383 8.29 -10.50 3.43
C ALA A 383 8.53 -10.60 4.96
N ASP A 384 9.16 -9.60 5.59
CA ASP A 384 9.37 -9.56 7.05
C ASP A 384 8.11 -9.14 7.83
N LEU A 385 7.11 -8.56 7.16
CA LEU A 385 5.84 -8.21 7.78
C LEU A 385 5.00 -9.49 7.94
N GLY A 386 4.63 -9.83 9.17
CA GLY A 386 3.74 -10.94 9.52
C GLY A 386 2.25 -10.56 9.46
N ASP A 387 1.94 -9.29 9.73
CA ASP A 387 0.57 -8.76 9.78
C ASP A 387 0.07 -8.31 8.40
N SER A 388 -1.13 -8.76 7.99
CA SER A 388 -1.70 -8.46 6.67
C SER A 388 -2.14 -7.00 6.49
N ALA A 389 -2.58 -6.32 7.55
CA ALA A 389 -2.90 -4.89 7.48
C ALA A 389 -1.61 -4.06 7.30
N LEU A 390 -0.54 -4.41 8.03
CA LEU A 390 0.76 -3.76 7.86
C LEU A 390 1.35 -4.02 6.47
N ARG A 391 1.17 -5.22 5.88
CA ARG A 391 1.56 -5.51 4.49
C ARG A 391 0.77 -4.68 3.47
N SER A 392 -0.55 -4.55 3.64
CA SER A 392 -1.40 -3.76 2.73
C SER A 392 -0.98 -2.29 2.74
N GLY A 393 -0.87 -1.69 3.93
CA GLY A 393 -0.43 -0.30 4.08
C GLY A 393 1.00 -0.06 3.59
N PHE A 394 1.94 -0.98 3.84
CA PHE A 394 3.28 -0.91 3.23
C PHE A 394 3.21 -0.92 1.70
N PHE A 395 2.38 -1.79 1.12
CA PHE A 395 2.29 -1.98 -0.32
C PHE A 395 1.64 -0.80 -1.06
N GLU A 396 0.60 -0.18 -0.49
CA GLU A 396 -0.05 1.02 -1.02
C GLU A 396 0.98 2.11 -1.38
N GLY A 397 2.00 2.30 -0.53
CA GLY A 397 3.08 3.27 -0.72
C GLY A 397 4.10 2.93 -1.80
N LYS A 398 3.99 1.75 -2.43
CA LYS A 398 4.97 1.19 -3.38
C LYS A 398 4.38 0.85 -4.75
N GLN A 399 3.05 0.92 -4.93
CA GLN A 399 2.37 0.62 -6.20
C GLN A 399 3.00 1.36 -7.41
N GLY A 400 3.39 2.63 -7.23
CA GLY A 400 4.06 3.42 -8.28
C GLY A 400 5.37 2.81 -8.82
N ILE A 401 6.10 2.03 -8.01
CA ILE A 401 7.32 1.32 -8.45
C ILE A 401 6.94 0.18 -9.41
N TYR A 402 5.88 -0.57 -9.12
CA TYR A 402 5.36 -1.61 -10.02
C TYR A 402 4.84 -1.00 -11.32
N HIS A 403 4.07 0.08 -11.25
CA HIS A 403 3.52 0.76 -12.44
C HIS A 403 4.64 1.27 -13.36
N TYR A 404 5.73 1.77 -12.77
CA TYR A 404 6.91 2.20 -13.53
C TYR A 404 7.66 1.01 -14.15
N ALA A 405 7.82 -0.09 -13.41
CA ALA A 405 8.43 -1.32 -13.92
C ALA A 405 7.62 -1.98 -15.06
N VAL A 406 6.29 -2.01 -14.96
CA VAL A 406 5.37 -2.47 -16.02
C VAL A 406 5.55 -1.64 -17.29
N ASN A 407 5.61 -0.31 -17.17
CA ASN A 407 5.81 0.57 -18.32
C ASN A 407 7.19 0.37 -18.99
N LEU A 408 8.25 0.24 -18.19
CA LEU A 408 9.59 -0.04 -18.71
C LEU A 408 9.67 -1.42 -19.39
N ALA A 409 9.02 -2.45 -18.84
CA ALA A 409 8.92 -3.77 -19.48
C ALA A 409 8.24 -3.68 -20.86
N LEU A 410 7.16 -2.90 -20.99
CA LEU A 410 6.48 -2.68 -22.27
C LEU A 410 7.36 -1.89 -23.26
N GLN A 411 8.12 -0.90 -22.81
CA GLN A 411 9.08 -0.17 -23.65
C GLN A 411 10.27 -1.03 -24.07
N ALA A 412 10.69 -1.96 -23.21
CA ALA A 412 11.69 -2.99 -23.45
C ALA A 412 11.18 -4.16 -24.33
N GLN A 413 9.95 -4.08 -24.86
CA GLN A 413 9.32 -5.13 -25.68
C GLN A 413 9.17 -6.48 -24.94
N ARG A 414 9.00 -6.45 -23.61
CA ARG A 414 8.80 -7.61 -22.73
C ARG A 414 7.36 -7.65 -22.18
N PRO A 415 6.33 -7.89 -23.03
CA PRO A 415 4.93 -7.77 -22.63
C PRO A 415 4.47 -8.81 -21.61
N GLU A 416 5.08 -10.00 -21.59
CA GLU A 416 4.81 -11.07 -20.63
C GLU A 416 5.39 -10.77 -19.24
N GLU A 417 6.60 -10.21 -19.16
CA GLU A 417 7.15 -9.69 -17.90
C GLU A 417 6.33 -8.50 -17.39
N ALA A 418 5.83 -7.64 -18.29
CA ALA A 418 4.95 -6.53 -17.93
C ALA A 418 3.61 -7.02 -17.33
N PHE A 419 2.97 -8.00 -17.97
CA PHE A 419 1.77 -8.67 -17.47
C PHE A 419 2.03 -9.31 -16.10
N SER A 420 3.14 -10.06 -15.98
CA SER A 420 3.54 -10.70 -14.73
C SER A 420 3.78 -9.68 -13.61
N LEU A 421 4.35 -8.51 -13.90
CA LEU A 421 4.53 -7.43 -12.93
C LEU A 421 3.20 -6.76 -12.52
N ALA A 422 2.25 -6.62 -13.45
CA ALA A 422 0.90 -6.12 -13.16
C ALA A 422 0.12 -7.12 -12.28
N GLU A 423 0.16 -8.42 -12.60
CA GLU A 423 -0.46 -9.47 -11.79
C GLU A 423 0.23 -9.68 -10.45
N ARG A 424 1.56 -9.54 -10.37
CA ARG A 424 2.28 -9.38 -9.10
C ARG A 424 1.69 -8.25 -8.31
N SER A 425 1.49 -7.07 -8.90
CA SER A 425 0.96 -5.91 -8.17
C SER A 425 -0.44 -6.15 -7.61
N ARG A 426 -1.39 -6.64 -8.42
CA ARG A 426 -2.81 -6.81 -8.02
C ARG A 426 -3.08 -8.01 -7.12
N SER A 427 -2.46 -9.16 -7.38
CA SER A 427 -2.82 -10.42 -6.71
C SER A 427 -2.45 -10.44 -5.23
N ARG A 428 -1.45 -9.65 -4.83
CA ARG A 428 -0.85 -9.65 -3.49
C ARG A 428 -1.81 -9.49 -2.34
N THR A 429 -2.65 -8.46 -2.36
CA THR A 429 -3.54 -8.16 -1.24
C THR A 429 -4.63 -9.23 -1.10
N PHE A 430 -4.98 -9.93 -2.19
CA PHE A 430 -5.81 -11.13 -2.17
C PHE A 430 -5.06 -12.37 -1.63
N LEU A 431 -3.82 -12.60 -2.08
CA LEU A 431 -2.98 -13.73 -1.66
C LEU A 431 -2.53 -13.64 -0.19
N ASP A 432 -2.30 -12.43 0.33
CA ASP A 432 -1.96 -12.20 1.74
C ASP A 432 -3.10 -12.57 2.67
N LEU A 433 -4.35 -12.28 2.29
CA LEU A 433 -5.54 -12.68 3.05
C LEU A 433 -5.72 -14.20 3.03
N LEU A 434 -5.36 -14.86 1.92
CA LEU A 434 -5.32 -16.33 1.83
C LEU A 434 -4.26 -16.90 2.79
N GLY A 435 -3.04 -16.35 2.79
CA GLY A 435 -1.98 -16.78 3.69
C GLY A 435 -2.25 -16.51 5.18
N SER A 436 -3.05 -15.49 5.52
CA SER A 436 -3.23 -15.05 6.92
C SER A 436 -4.51 -15.55 7.62
N GLN A 437 -5.59 -15.87 6.90
CA GLN A 437 -6.87 -16.24 7.53
C GLN A 437 -7.30 -17.70 7.33
N THR A 438 -6.91 -18.38 6.24
CA THR A 438 -7.30 -19.78 5.99
C THR A 438 -6.82 -20.72 7.12
N THR A 439 -5.69 -20.37 7.73
CA THR A 439 -5.06 -21.04 8.87
C THR A 439 -5.55 -20.57 10.23
N LEU A 440 -6.13 -19.36 10.33
CA LEU A 440 -6.83 -18.93 11.54
C LEU A 440 -8.15 -19.69 11.69
N SER A 441 -8.98 -19.76 10.64
CA SER A 441 -10.24 -20.52 10.70
C SER A 441 -9.99 -22.02 10.96
N LYS A 442 -9.11 -22.65 10.17
CA LYS A 442 -8.92 -24.13 10.21
C LYS A 442 -8.03 -24.64 11.36
N GLY A 443 -7.39 -23.74 12.14
CA GLY A 443 -6.47 -24.10 13.23
C GLY A 443 -6.89 -23.63 14.63
N ARG A 444 -7.98 -22.85 14.78
CA ARG A 444 -8.39 -22.30 16.09
C ARG A 444 -9.02 -23.36 16.99
N THR A 445 -8.49 -23.48 18.21
CA THR A 445 -9.19 -24.12 19.33
C THR A 445 -10.46 -23.34 19.66
N ARG A 446 -11.54 -24.04 20.05
CA ARG A 446 -12.83 -23.42 20.42
C ARG A 446 -12.68 -22.27 21.43
N ALA A 447 -11.78 -22.43 22.42
CA ALA A 447 -11.48 -21.40 23.41
C ALA A 447 -10.97 -20.07 22.81
N LEU A 448 -10.22 -20.11 21.69
CA LEU A 448 -9.76 -18.89 21.01
C LEU A 448 -10.90 -18.22 20.26
N VAL A 449 -11.82 -18.99 19.67
CA VAL A 449 -13.05 -18.45 19.04
C VAL A 449 -13.94 -17.78 20.10
N ASP A 450 -14.17 -18.46 21.23
CA ASP A 450 -14.96 -17.94 22.34
C ASP A 450 -14.34 -16.64 22.94
N GLU A 451 -13.01 -16.55 23.01
CA GLU A 451 -12.30 -15.35 23.45
C GLU A 451 -12.37 -14.20 22.41
N GLU A 452 -12.26 -14.50 21.11
CA GLU A 452 -12.42 -13.52 20.03
C GLU A 452 -13.82 -12.89 20.05
N VAL A 453 -14.87 -13.72 20.10
CA VAL A 453 -16.27 -13.30 20.19
C VAL A 453 -16.48 -12.42 21.42
N ARG A 454 -15.95 -12.82 22.58
CA ARG A 454 -16.06 -12.04 23.83
C ARG A 454 -15.37 -10.68 23.76
N LEU A 455 -14.20 -10.59 23.11
CA LEU A 455 -13.50 -9.33 22.92
C LEU A 455 -14.21 -8.42 21.90
N ARG A 456 -14.75 -8.99 20.81
CA ARG A 456 -15.54 -8.25 19.82
C ARG A 456 -16.84 -7.69 20.41
N ALA A 457 -17.59 -8.47 21.19
CA ALA A 457 -18.81 -8.00 21.85
C ALA A 457 -18.56 -6.78 22.75
N ARG A 458 -17.51 -6.84 23.59
CA ARG A 458 -17.10 -5.71 24.44
C ARG A 458 -16.61 -4.50 23.63
N LEU A 459 -15.92 -4.73 22.51
CA LEU A 459 -15.51 -3.66 21.58
C LEU A 459 -16.70 -2.96 20.93
N ALA A 460 -17.75 -3.69 20.55
CA ALA A 460 -18.97 -3.13 19.97
C ALA A 460 -19.74 -2.29 20.99
N GLU A 461 -19.93 -2.83 22.19
CA GLU A 461 -20.53 -2.13 23.35
C GLU A 461 -19.79 -0.81 23.66
N ALA A 462 -18.47 -0.86 23.83
CA ALA A 462 -17.66 0.33 24.09
C ALA A 462 -17.60 1.32 22.91
N LYS A 463 -17.81 0.88 21.66
CA LYS A 463 -17.97 1.78 20.51
C LYS A 463 -19.29 2.53 20.55
N ALA A 464 -20.40 1.85 20.87
CA ALA A 464 -21.71 2.48 20.99
C ALA A 464 -21.71 3.54 22.10
N GLU A 465 -21.24 3.18 23.29
CA GLU A 465 -21.08 4.11 24.43
C GLU A 465 -20.22 5.34 24.08
N ALA A 466 -19.17 5.17 23.27
CA ALA A 466 -18.28 6.25 22.85
C ALA A 466 -18.88 7.16 21.75
N GLN A 467 -19.94 6.74 21.06
CA GLN A 467 -20.62 7.50 19.99
C GLN A 467 -21.79 8.34 20.50
N ASP A 468 -22.57 7.86 21.48
CA ASP A 468 -23.70 8.62 22.05
C ASP A 468 -23.28 9.77 22.98
N GLY A 469 -22.02 9.76 23.47
CA GLY A 469 -21.54 10.72 24.45
C GLY A 469 -21.16 12.09 23.88
N SER A 470 -22.03 13.10 24.04
CA SER A 470 -21.63 14.51 24.05
C SER A 470 -20.54 14.78 25.11
N ALA A 471 -19.86 15.93 25.06
CA ALA A 471 -18.60 16.20 25.77
C ALA A 471 -18.67 16.19 27.33
N SER A 472 -18.80 15.01 27.93
CA SER A 472 -18.84 14.74 29.36
C SER A 472 -17.64 13.90 29.82
N ALA A 473 -17.45 13.80 31.15
CA ALA A 473 -16.43 12.94 31.75
C ALA A 473 -16.67 11.43 31.50
N GLU A 474 -17.90 11.04 31.14
CA GLU A 474 -18.25 9.64 30.82
C GLU A 474 -17.81 9.29 29.39
N SER A 475 -17.96 10.22 28.43
CA SER A 475 -17.42 10.06 27.06
C SER A 475 -15.89 9.83 27.08
N SER A 476 -15.16 10.50 27.97
CA SER A 476 -13.72 10.27 28.19
C SER A 476 -13.40 8.88 28.77
N ARG A 477 -14.26 8.34 29.64
CA ARG A 477 -14.10 6.97 30.17
C ARG A 477 -14.43 5.91 29.12
N ALA A 478 -15.53 6.06 28.39
CA ALA A 478 -15.92 5.17 27.30
C ALA A 478 -14.82 5.09 26.22
N ARG A 479 -14.23 6.24 25.83
CA ARG A 479 -13.07 6.28 24.93
C ARG A 479 -11.84 5.57 25.48
N ALA A 480 -11.51 5.76 26.77
CA ALA A 480 -10.38 5.07 27.40
C ALA A 480 -10.60 3.54 27.49
N GLN A 481 -11.84 3.11 27.72
CA GLN A 481 -12.27 1.71 27.74
C GLN A 481 -12.21 1.09 26.33
N LEU A 482 -12.69 1.80 25.31
CA LEU A 482 -12.56 1.41 23.91
C LEU A 482 -11.09 1.25 23.49
N GLU A 483 -10.21 2.19 23.86
CA GLU A 483 -8.77 2.07 23.60
C GLU A 483 -8.12 0.89 24.35
N ALA A 484 -8.61 0.54 25.55
CA ALA A 484 -8.13 -0.63 26.28
C ALA A 484 -8.54 -1.93 25.59
N LEU A 485 -9.80 -2.03 25.18
CA LEU A 485 -10.34 -3.18 24.45
C LEU A 485 -9.70 -3.37 23.08
N ASP A 486 -9.37 -2.29 22.36
CA ASP A 486 -8.63 -2.36 21.10
C ASP A 486 -7.20 -2.89 21.31
N ARG A 487 -6.53 -2.52 22.41
CA ARG A 487 -5.23 -3.12 22.79
C ARG A 487 -5.36 -4.60 23.15
N ASP A 488 -6.35 -4.97 23.94
CA ASP A 488 -6.59 -6.36 24.36
C ASP A 488 -6.89 -7.26 23.15
N TYR A 489 -7.71 -6.77 22.20
CA TYR A 489 -8.04 -7.46 20.97
C TYR A 489 -6.81 -7.64 20.05
N ARG A 490 -5.98 -6.60 19.89
CA ARG A 490 -4.70 -6.72 19.15
C ARG A 490 -3.75 -7.72 19.82
N ALA A 491 -3.66 -7.72 21.15
CA ALA A 491 -2.83 -8.67 21.90
C ALA A 491 -3.35 -10.12 21.80
N PHE A 492 -4.67 -10.30 21.74
CA PHE A 492 -5.30 -11.59 21.43
C PHE A 492 -4.92 -12.05 20.01
N LEU A 493 -5.08 -11.21 18.98
CA LEU A 493 -4.70 -11.55 17.61
C LEU A 493 -3.22 -11.95 17.50
N ASP A 494 -2.32 -11.24 18.19
CA ASP A 494 -0.88 -11.59 18.24
C ASP A 494 -0.57 -12.89 18.98
N ARG A 495 -1.40 -13.31 19.95
CA ARG A 495 -1.30 -14.62 20.62
C ARG A 495 -1.75 -15.76 19.70
N VAL A 496 -2.92 -15.62 19.06
CA VAL A 496 -3.44 -16.62 18.10
C VAL A 496 -2.45 -16.86 16.96
N ARG A 497 -1.75 -15.81 16.48
CA ARG A 497 -0.69 -15.93 15.47
C ARG A 497 0.54 -16.71 15.98
N LYS A 498 0.96 -16.50 17.22
CA LYS A 498 2.14 -17.17 17.82
C LYS A 498 1.91 -18.65 18.08
N GLU A 499 0.67 -19.05 18.37
CA GLU A 499 0.31 -20.45 18.61
C GLU A 499 0.26 -21.28 17.31
N ASN A 500 0.28 -20.63 16.14
CA ASN A 500 0.10 -21.23 14.81
C ASN A 500 1.39 -21.15 13.97
N LEU A 501 2.52 -21.60 14.56
CA LEU A 501 3.90 -21.25 14.18
C LEU A 501 4.44 -21.85 12.87
N GLU A 502 3.67 -22.66 12.13
CA GLU A 502 4.02 -23.12 10.77
C GLU A 502 3.21 -22.36 9.70
N GLN A 503 3.71 -21.20 9.27
CA GLN A 503 3.01 -20.38 8.26
C GLN A 503 3.88 -19.52 7.34
N ALA A 504 5.21 -19.56 7.47
CA ALA A 504 6.11 -18.81 6.61
C ALA A 504 6.03 -19.22 5.11
N SER A 505 5.64 -20.47 4.83
CA SER A 505 5.67 -21.06 3.49
C SER A 505 4.51 -20.67 2.57
N LEU A 506 3.46 -19.99 3.07
CA LEU A 506 2.31 -19.56 2.25
C LEU A 506 2.45 -18.13 1.70
N MET A 507 3.51 -17.40 2.09
CA MET A 507 3.72 -15.99 1.72
C MET A 507 4.43 -15.78 0.37
N ALA A 508 4.89 -16.86 -0.26
CA ALA A 508 5.60 -16.85 -1.53
C ALA A 508 4.75 -17.46 -2.67
N VAL A 509 3.47 -17.09 -2.74
CA VAL A 509 2.67 -17.40 -3.93
C VAL A 509 3.17 -16.55 -5.09
N GLU A 510 4.00 -17.14 -5.95
CA GLU A 510 4.24 -16.58 -7.28
C GLU A 510 2.90 -16.46 -8.02
N PRO A 511 2.60 -15.30 -8.64
CA PRO A 511 1.41 -15.15 -9.45
C PRO A 511 1.41 -16.15 -10.59
N VAL A 512 0.19 -16.50 -11.00
CA VAL A 512 -0.03 -17.52 -12.02
C VAL A 512 0.60 -17.06 -13.32
N THR A 513 1.42 -17.92 -13.93
CA THR A 513 2.07 -17.60 -15.20
C THR A 513 1.04 -17.39 -16.30
N LEU A 514 1.43 -16.66 -17.36
CA LEU A 514 0.56 -16.49 -18.53
C LEU A 514 0.08 -17.84 -19.07
N ALA A 515 0.98 -18.83 -19.21
CA ALA A 515 0.65 -20.16 -19.71
C ALA A 515 -0.39 -20.89 -18.84
N GLU A 516 -0.27 -20.81 -17.51
CA GLU A 516 -1.28 -21.37 -16.60
C GLU A 516 -2.62 -20.63 -16.71
N ILE A 517 -2.64 -19.29 -16.81
CA ILE A 517 -3.87 -18.52 -17.05
C ILE A 517 -4.55 -18.94 -18.36
N GLN A 518 -3.78 -19.09 -19.45
CA GLN A 518 -4.29 -19.59 -20.74
C GLN A 518 -4.86 -21.01 -20.64
N GLY A 519 -4.25 -21.89 -19.84
CA GLY A 519 -4.77 -23.23 -19.56
C GLY A 519 -6.09 -23.21 -18.78
N LEU A 520 -6.21 -22.32 -17.79
CA LEU A 520 -7.36 -22.18 -16.90
C LEU A 520 -8.59 -21.51 -17.54
N LEU A 521 -8.40 -20.72 -18.60
CA LEU A 521 -9.51 -20.08 -19.32
C LEU A 521 -10.42 -21.11 -20.02
N PRO A 522 -11.76 -21.01 -19.90
CA PRO A 522 -12.68 -21.85 -20.68
C PRO A 522 -12.57 -21.60 -22.18
N GLU A 523 -13.05 -22.55 -22.99
CA GLU A 523 -13.15 -22.37 -24.45
C GLU A 523 -14.08 -21.20 -24.81
N GLY A 524 -13.81 -20.53 -25.95
CA GLY A 524 -14.59 -19.37 -26.40
C GLY A 524 -14.54 -18.15 -25.49
N THR A 525 -13.59 -18.10 -24.55
CA THR A 525 -13.41 -17.02 -23.58
C THR A 525 -12.18 -16.18 -23.89
N THR A 526 -12.35 -14.87 -24.02
CA THR A 526 -11.27 -13.89 -24.02
C THR A 526 -11.21 -13.20 -22.65
N LEU A 527 -10.01 -13.08 -22.07
CA LEU A 527 -9.74 -12.26 -20.90
C LEU A 527 -9.13 -10.92 -21.34
N LEU A 528 -9.68 -9.82 -20.83
CA LEU A 528 -9.16 -8.47 -20.99
C LEU A 528 -8.68 -7.95 -19.64
N GLU A 529 -7.38 -7.77 -19.52
CA GLU A 529 -6.78 -7.23 -18.32
C GLU A 529 -6.33 -5.80 -18.53
N TYR A 530 -6.88 -4.90 -17.72
CA TYR A 530 -6.61 -3.48 -17.78
C TYR A 530 -5.52 -3.11 -16.76
N HIS A 531 -4.66 -2.17 -17.15
CA HIS A 531 -3.80 -1.44 -16.23
C HIS A 531 -3.84 0.05 -16.59
N VAL A 532 -4.14 0.87 -15.59
CA VAL A 532 -4.31 2.32 -15.73
C VAL A 532 -3.12 3.02 -15.08
N ASP A 533 -2.29 3.63 -15.91
CA ASP A 533 -1.11 4.39 -15.50
C ASP A 533 -1.30 5.89 -15.79
N GLU A 534 -0.27 6.72 -15.60
CA GLU A 534 -0.36 8.16 -15.89
C GLU A 534 -0.46 8.44 -17.40
N ASN A 535 0.16 7.58 -18.23
CA ASN A 535 0.24 7.75 -19.68
C ASN A 535 -0.99 7.22 -20.43
N GLY A 536 -1.81 6.39 -19.78
CA GLY A 536 -3.15 6.03 -20.23
C GLY A 536 -3.60 4.67 -19.72
N VAL A 537 -3.97 3.79 -20.65
CA VAL A 537 -4.49 2.46 -20.34
C VAL A 537 -3.81 1.42 -21.22
N VAL A 538 -3.19 0.43 -20.58
CA VAL A 538 -2.72 -0.80 -21.22
C VAL A 538 -3.81 -1.86 -21.07
N VAL A 539 -4.07 -2.62 -22.14
CA VAL A 539 -4.96 -3.78 -22.10
C VAL A 539 -4.20 -4.99 -22.64
N TRP A 540 -4.06 -6.02 -21.81
CA TRP A 540 -3.65 -7.35 -22.27
C TRP A 540 -4.90 -8.13 -22.68
N VAL A 541 -4.86 -8.68 -23.88
CA VAL A 541 -5.88 -9.58 -24.43
C VAL A 541 -5.29 -10.99 -24.36
N VAL A 542 -5.95 -11.88 -23.64
CA VAL A 542 -5.50 -13.24 -23.37
C VAL A 542 -6.60 -14.23 -23.75
N ASP A 543 -6.29 -15.21 -24.59
CA ASP A 543 -7.10 -16.42 -24.75
C ASP A 543 -6.21 -17.66 -24.61
N ARG A 544 -6.76 -18.87 -24.79
CA ARG A 544 -6.03 -20.14 -24.59
C ARG A 544 -4.79 -20.33 -25.49
N GLN A 545 -4.61 -19.53 -26.52
CA GLN A 545 -3.50 -19.62 -27.49
C GLN A 545 -2.81 -18.28 -27.77
N ARG A 546 -3.52 -17.15 -27.67
CA ARG A 546 -3.04 -15.83 -28.09
C ARG A 546 -2.87 -14.88 -26.90
N PHE A 547 -1.83 -14.07 -26.99
CA PHE A 547 -1.50 -13.01 -26.05
C PHE A 547 -1.17 -11.74 -26.83
N LYS A 548 -1.88 -10.64 -26.56
CA LYS A 548 -1.70 -9.37 -27.26
C LYS A 548 -1.75 -8.21 -26.28
N VAL A 549 -0.95 -7.18 -26.53
CA VAL A 549 -1.04 -5.90 -25.81
C VAL A 549 -1.58 -4.83 -26.75
N VAL A 550 -2.60 -4.11 -26.30
CA VAL A 550 -3.08 -2.89 -26.96
C VAL A 550 -3.03 -1.71 -25.99
N ARG A 551 -2.89 -0.49 -26.52
CA ARG A 551 -2.93 0.74 -25.73
C ARG A 551 -4.19 1.53 -26.07
N ALA A 552 -4.92 1.90 -25.03
CA ALA A 552 -6.11 2.73 -25.09
C ALA A 552 -5.72 4.21 -24.82
N PRO A 553 -6.27 5.17 -25.59
CA PRO A 553 -5.77 6.55 -25.61
C PRO A 553 -6.16 7.39 -24.38
N GLY A 554 -5.41 8.47 -24.15
CA GLY A 554 -5.68 9.51 -23.15
C GLY A 554 -5.28 9.14 -21.72
N ASP A 555 -5.12 10.16 -20.86
CA ASP A 555 -4.56 10.06 -19.51
C ASP A 555 -5.53 9.51 -18.43
N ARG A 556 -4.97 9.20 -17.25
CA ARG A 556 -5.69 8.72 -16.05
C ARG A 556 -6.80 9.66 -15.58
N GLN A 557 -6.56 10.96 -15.51
CA GLN A 557 -7.51 11.92 -14.93
C GLN A 557 -8.72 12.13 -15.85
N SER A 558 -8.47 12.18 -17.16
CA SER A 558 -9.50 12.11 -18.20
C SER A 558 -10.36 10.85 -18.06
N LEU A 559 -9.74 9.67 -17.86
CA LEU A 559 -10.48 8.42 -17.67
C LEU A 559 -11.35 8.45 -16.41
N VAL A 560 -10.79 8.88 -15.28
CA VAL A 560 -11.51 9.03 -14.01
C VAL A 560 -12.73 9.94 -14.18
N ASN A 561 -12.56 11.05 -14.89
CA ASN A 561 -13.63 11.99 -15.18
C ASN A 561 -14.71 11.40 -16.10
N GLN A 562 -14.33 10.65 -17.14
CA GLN A 562 -15.27 10.00 -18.06
C GLN A 562 -16.11 8.92 -17.34
N VAL A 563 -15.49 8.01 -16.59
CA VAL A 563 -16.21 6.96 -15.85
C VAL A 563 -17.12 7.57 -14.77
N ARG A 564 -16.65 8.61 -14.05
CA ARG A 564 -17.47 9.31 -13.05
C ARG A 564 -18.69 9.98 -13.68
N ARG A 565 -18.53 10.65 -14.84
CA ARG A 565 -19.65 11.26 -15.58
C ARG A 565 -20.63 10.21 -16.06
N PHE A 566 -20.15 9.10 -16.62
CA PHE A 566 -20.99 8.02 -17.13
C PHE A 566 -21.78 7.32 -16.01
N ARG A 567 -21.13 6.89 -14.92
CA ARG A 567 -21.82 6.33 -13.73
C ARG A 567 -22.83 7.33 -13.17
N GLY A 568 -22.45 8.61 -13.05
CA GLY A 568 -23.33 9.68 -12.58
C GLY A 568 -24.53 9.97 -13.48
N ALA A 569 -24.39 9.81 -14.80
CA ALA A 569 -25.51 9.93 -15.75
C ALA A 569 -26.48 8.76 -15.62
N ILE A 570 -25.97 7.54 -15.43
CA ILE A 570 -26.80 6.35 -15.17
C ILE A 570 -27.55 6.49 -13.84
N THR A 571 -26.86 6.77 -12.73
CA THR A 571 -27.48 6.80 -11.39
C THR A 571 -28.42 7.99 -11.16
N LYS A 572 -28.29 9.07 -11.94
CA LYS A 572 -29.22 10.21 -11.95
C LYS A 572 -30.33 10.08 -13.01
N MET A 573 -30.43 8.94 -13.69
CA MET A 573 -31.41 8.70 -14.76
C MET A 573 -31.46 9.82 -15.82
N ALA A 574 -30.28 10.24 -16.29
CA ALA A 574 -30.15 11.23 -17.34
C ALA A 574 -30.83 10.74 -18.65
N PRO A 575 -31.18 11.64 -19.59
CA PRO A 575 -31.75 11.25 -20.87
C PRO A 575 -30.94 10.15 -21.55
N ILE A 576 -31.59 9.08 -22.02
CA ILE A 576 -30.90 7.87 -22.50
C ILE A 576 -29.89 8.14 -23.63
N LYS A 577 -30.10 9.20 -24.44
CA LYS A 577 -29.15 9.66 -25.47
C LYS A 577 -27.82 10.15 -24.88
N ASP A 578 -27.84 10.79 -23.71
CA ASP A 578 -26.64 11.28 -23.02
C ASP A 578 -25.87 10.13 -22.38
N VAL A 579 -26.58 9.11 -21.90
CA VAL A 579 -25.97 7.86 -21.41
C VAL A 579 -25.36 7.08 -22.59
N GLN A 580 -26.07 6.96 -23.71
CA GLN A 580 -25.59 6.29 -24.92
C GLN A 580 -24.35 6.94 -25.53
N SER A 581 -24.26 8.28 -25.56
CA SER A 581 -23.08 8.99 -26.09
C SER A 581 -21.84 8.79 -25.21
N GLN A 582 -22.01 8.82 -23.88
CA GLN A 582 -20.94 8.54 -22.92
C GLN A 582 -20.50 7.07 -22.94
N ALA A 583 -21.46 6.14 -23.03
CA ALA A 583 -21.19 4.70 -23.21
C ALA A 583 -20.38 4.42 -24.48
N GLN A 584 -20.70 5.12 -25.58
CA GLN A 584 -19.96 4.98 -26.83
C GLN A 584 -18.56 5.60 -26.75
N ALA A 585 -18.41 6.77 -26.14
CA ALA A 585 -17.09 7.37 -25.92
C ALA A 585 -16.16 6.45 -25.10
N LEU A 586 -16.69 5.81 -24.05
CA LEU A 586 -15.94 4.84 -23.25
C LEU A 586 -15.67 3.52 -24.00
N TYR A 587 -16.61 3.02 -24.81
CA TYR A 587 -16.38 1.86 -25.67
C TYR A 587 -15.22 2.10 -26.65
N ARG A 588 -15.24 3.23 -27.39
CA ARG A 588 -14.18 3.59 -28.34
C ARG A 588 -12.82 3.72 -27.68
N ARG A 589 -12.79 4.16 -26.42
CA ARG A 589 -11.57 4.27 -25.63
C ARG A 589 -11.06 2.92 -25.13
N LEU A 590 -11.93 2.07 -24.56
CA LEU A 590 -11.53 0.95 -23.71
C LEU A 590 -11.70 -0.44 -24.31
N LEU A 591 -12.59 -0.62 -25.29
CA LEU A 591 -12.91 -1.93 -25.86
C LEU A 591 -12.66 -2.00 -27.37
N GLU A 592 -12.93 -0.92 -28.11
CA GLU A 592 -12.68 -0.86 -29.55
C GLU A 592 -11.21 -1.15 -29.94
N PRO A 593 -10.16 -0.68 -29.21
CA PRO A 593 -8.77 -1.02 -29.53
C PRO A 593 -8.45 -2.52 -29.40
N ALA A 594 -9.16 -3.25 -28.56
CA ALA A 594 -9.02 -4.69 -28.37
C ALA A 594 -9.99 -5.51 -29.25
N ARG A 595 -10.99 -4.89 -29.87
CA ARG A 595 -12.16 -5.59 -30.42
C ARG A 595 -11.83 -6.63 -31.50
N ALA A 596 -10.82 -6.38 -32.33
CA ALA A 596 -10.37 -7.32 -33.36
C ALA A 596 -9.73 -8.59 -32.77
N GLU A 597 -9.21 -8.52 -31.54
CA GLU A 597 -8.54 -9.61 -30.86
C GLU A 597 -9.51 -10.43 -29.99
N ILE A 598 -10.71 -9.91 -29.68
CA ILE A 598 -11.73 -10.63 -28.90
C ILE A 598 -12.39 -11.71 -29.76
N LEU A 599 -12.17 -12.97 -29.39
CA LEU A 599 -12.81 -14.14 -29.99
C LEU A 599 -13.82 -14.79 -29.03
N GLY A 600 -14.81 -15.46 -29.61
CA GLY A 600 -15.93 -16.07 -28.88
C GLY A 600 -16.94 -15.04 -28.37
N SER A 601 -17.81 -15.50 -27.47
CA SER A 601 -18.89 -14.71 -26.87
C SER A 601 -18.73 -14.50 -25.37
N ARG A 602 -17.68 -15.05 -24.73
CA ARG A 602 -17.42 -14.90 -23.29
C ARG A 602 -16.26 -13.95 -23.06
N LEU A 603 -16.46 -12.99 -22.15
CA LEU A 603 -15.51 -11.91 -21.88
C LEU A 603 -15.24 -11.80 -20.37
N VAL A 604 -14.02 -12.11 -19.95
CA VAL A 604 -13.57 -11.95 -18.56
C VAL A 604 -12.82 -10.64 -18.44
N ILE A 605 -13.30 -9.70 -17.63
CA ILE A 605 -12.65 -8.41 -17.43
C ILE A 605 -11.88 -8.41 -16.11
N VAL A 606 -10.59 -8.09 -16.15
CA VAL A 606 -9.79 -7.73 -14.96
C VAL A 606 -9.62 -6.20 -14.97
N PRO A 607 -10.51 -5.45 -14.29
CA PRO A 607 -10.41 -3.99 -14.21
C PRO A 607 -9.26 -3.54 -13.28
N HIS A 608 -8.86 -2.27 -13.44
CA HIS A 608 -7.84 -1.62 -12.62
C HIS A 608 -8.25 -0.17 -12.31
N GLY A 609 -7.98 0.27 -11.08
CA GLY A 609 -8.34 1.58 -10.54
C GLY A 609 -9.81 1.95 -10.77
N VAL A 610 -10.05 3.08 -11.44
CA VAL A 610 -11.41 3.58 -11.69
C VAL A 610 -12.28 2.64 -12.53
N LEU A 611 -11.69 1.68 -13.25
CA LEU A 611 -12.43 0.72 -14.05
C LEU A 611 -13.21 -0.30 -13.20
N HIS A 612 -12.88 -0.47 -11.91
CA HIS A 612 -13.73 -1.23 -10.98
C HIS A 612 -15.16 -0.66 -10.90
N TYR A 613 -15.34 0.63 -11.20
CA TYR A 613 -16.63 1.34 -11.15
C TYR A 613 -17.35 1.45 -12.50
N LEU A 614 -16.86 0.77 -13.53
CA LEU A 614 -17.41 0.83 -14.88
C LEU A 614 -18.35 -0.37 -15.14
N PRO A 615 -19.66 -0.17 -15.37
CA PRO A 615 -20.53 -1.23 -15.87
C PRO A 615 -20.16 -1.55 -17.33
N PHE A 616 -19.21 -2.47 -17.54
CA PHE A 616 -18.71 -2.85 -18.87
C PHE A 616 -19.83 -3.34 -19.80
N THR A 617 -20.86 -4.01 -19.26
CA THR A 617 -22.08 -4.45 -19.96
C THR A 617 -22.87 -3.31 -20.60
N ALA A 618 -22.80 -2.10 -20.02
CA ALA A 618 -23.45 -0.89 -20.52
C ALA A 618 -22.55 0.01 -21.39
N LEU A 619 -21.35 -0.45 -21.76
CA LEU A 619 -20.63 0.17 -22.87
C LEU A 619 -21.37 -0.08 -24.17
N ARG A 620 -21.28 0.85 -25.13
CA ARG A 620 -22.07 0.80 -26.38
C ARG A 620 -21.18 0.89 -27.60
N SER A 621 -21.28 -0.09 -28.49
CA SER A 621 -20.45 -0.20 -29.68
C SER A 621 -20.68 0.94 -30.68
N SER A 622 -19.75 1.09 -31.63
CA SER A 622 -19.93 2.01 -32.76
C SER A 622 -21.11 1.63 -33.67
N SER A 623 -21.59 0.36 -33.64
CA SER A 623 -22.84 -0.07 -34.31
C SER A 623 -24.12 0.16 -33.50
N GLY A 624 -24.01 0.64 -32.25
CA GLY A 624 -25.15 0.99 -31.42
C GLY A 624 -25.72 -0.14 -30.55
N LYS A 625 -25.08 -1.31 -30.51
CA LYS A 625 -25.39 -2.37 -29.53
C LYS A 625 -24.71 -2.11 -28.19
N TRP A 626 -25.32 -2.56 -27.10
CA TRP A 626 -24.67 -2.66 -25.79
C TRP A 626 -23.78 -3.91 -25.73
N VAL A 627 -22.69 -3.86 -24.95
CA VAL A 627 -21.74 -4.98 -24.81
C VAL A 627 -22.42 -6.26 -24.31
N VAL A 628 -23.44 -6.14 -23.45
CA VAL A 628 -24.25 -7.29 -22.97
C VAL A 628 -24.98 -8.05 -24.09
N GLU A 629 -25.31 -7.40 -25.20
CA GLU A 629 -26.00 -8.04 -26.33
C GLU A 629 -25.06 -8.97 -27.12
N ASP A 630 -23.78 -8.60 -27.24
CA ASP A 630 -22.76 -9.35 -27.96
C ASP A 630 -21.95 -10.31 -27.07
N PHE A 631 -21.81 -10.04 -25.76
CA PHE A 631 -20.91 -10.78 -24.86
C PHE A 631 -21.50 -11.14 -23.49
N ALA A 632 -21.23 -12.37 -23.05
CA ALA A 632 -21.38 -12.81 -21.66
C ALA A 632 -20.18 -12.33 -20.84
N VAL A 633 -20.39 -11.27 -20.05
CA VAL A 633 -19.34 -10.60 -19.29
C VAL A 633 -19.29 -11.11 -17.85
N SER A 634 -18.12 -11.50 -17.38
CA SER A 634 -17.80 -11.60 -15.95
C SER A 634 -16.58 -10.76 -15.60
N THR A 635 -16.35 -10.51 -14.31
CA THR A 635 -15.19 -9.77 -13.83
C THR A 635 -14.35 -10.57 -12.84
N LEU A 636 -13.05 -10.27 -12.76
CA LEU A 636 -12.14 -10.83 -11.76
C LEU A 636 -11.29 -9.72 -11.14
N PRO A 637 -10.91 -9.80 -9.85
CA PRO A 637 -10.02 -8.81 -9.25
C PRO A 637 -8.55 -8.97 -9.72
N SER A 638 -8.18 -10.14 -10.25
CA SER A 638 -6.90 -10.44 -10.91
C SER A 638 -7.09 -11.72 -11.75
N ALA A 639 -6.28 -11.92 -12.80
CA ALA A 639 -6.32 -13.14 -13.60
C ALA A 639 -5.87 -14.39 -12.79
N SER A 640 -4.90 -14.21 -11.89
CA SER A 640 -4.37 -15.24 -10.97
C SER A 640 -5.45 -15.86 -10.07
N VAL A 641 -6.58 -15.18 -9.86
CA VAL A 641 -7.71 -15.73 -9.10
C VAL A 641 -8.35 -16.94 -9.78
N LEU A 642 -8.23 -17.11 -11.11
CA LEU A 642 -8.72 -18.30 -11.84
C LEU A 642 -8.24 -19.63 -11.25
N ARG A 643 -6.99 -19.68 -10.76
CA ARG A 643 -6.43 -20.89 -10.13
C ARG A 643 -7.17 -21.25 -8.84
N TYR A 644 -7.63 -20.26 -8.09
CA TYR A 644 -8.33 -20.44 -6.81
C TYR A 644 -9.82 -20.76 -6.95
N LEU A 645 -10.44 -20.43 -8.09
CA LEU A 645 -11.86 -20.71 -8.35
C LEU A 645 -12.09 -22.06 -9.03
N THR A 646 -11.02 -22.72 -9.50
CA THR A 646 -11.10 -23.92 -10.36
C THR A 646 -11.77 -25.13 -9.69
N ASP A 647 -11.53 -25.33 -8.39
CA ASP A 647 -12.08 -26.46 -7.62
C ASP A 647 -13.27 -26.04 -6.73
N LYS A 648 -13.67 -24.76 -6.79
CA LYS A 648 -14.69 -24.17 -5.91
C LYS A 648 -16.10 -24.45 -6.42
N GLY A 649 -17.02 -24.76 -5.49
CA GLY A 649 -18.40 -25.14 -5.79
C GLY A 649 -18.57 -26.53 -6.44
N VAL A 650 -17.50 -27.32 -6.57
CA VAL A 650 -17.58 -28.71 -7.03
C VAL A 650 -18.24 -29.57 -5.95
N GLY A 651 -19.27 -30.34 -6.31
CA GLY A 651 -20.04 -31.14 -5.34
C GLY A 651 -21.01 -30.32 -4.47
N ALA A 652 -21.26 -29.04 -4.81
CA ALA A 652 -22.20 -28.18 -4.11
C ALA A 652 -23.60 -28.82 -3.95
N SER A 653 -24.18 -28.65 -2.77
CA SER A 653 -25.52 -29.14 -2.42
C SER A 653 -26.61 -28.61 -3.36
N GLY A 654 -27.63 -29.40 -3.67
CA GLY A 654 -28.80 -28.92 -4.42
C GLY A 654 -29.68 -27.90 -3.67
N ARG A 655 -29.41 -27.68 -2.37
CA ARG A 655 -30.16 -26.75 -1.51
C ARG A 655 -29.69 -25.31 -1.63
N ALA A 656 -30.60 -24.37 -1.42
CA ALA A 656 -30.31 -22.94 -1.33
C ALA A 656 -30.58 -22.37 0.07
N LEU A 657 -29.89 -21.28 0.41
CA LEU A 657 -30.26 -20.35 1.48
C LEU A 657 -30.72 -19.04 0.83
N VAL A 658 -31.90 -18.56 1.21
CA VAL A 658 -32.50 -17.34 0.63
C VAL A 658 -32.93 -16.44 1.77
N VAL A 659 -32.32 -15.27 1.88
CA VAL A 659 -32.55 -14.29 2.96
C VAL A 659 -33.15 -13.03 2.35
N GLY A 660 -34.26 -12.53 2.91
CA GLY A 660 -34.94 -11.35 2.35
C GLY A 660 -35.61 -10.47 3.39
N ASN A 661 -35.41 -9.16 3.29
CA ASN A 661 -36.07 -8.15 4.15
C ASN A 661 -36.02 -8.50 5.67
N PRO A 662 -34.84 -8.52 6.30
CA PRO A 662 -34.71 -8.69 7.75
C PRO A 662 -35.39 -7.51 8.47
N ASP A 663 -35.99 -7.74 9.63
CA ASP A 663 -36.70 -6.68 10.38
C ASP A 663 -35.70 -5.77 11.12
N LEU A 664 -35.10 -4.83 10.38
CA LEU A 664 -34.10 -3.86 10.86
C LEU A 664 -34.70 -2.53 11.34
N GLY A 665 -36.03 -2.47 11.51
CA GLY A 665 -36.78 -1.24 11.79
C GLY A 665 -37.55 -0.71 10.57
N ALA A 666 -38.54 0.15 10.82
CA ALA A 666 -39.52 0.58 9.81
C ALA A 666 -38.90 1.31 8.61
N ASP A 667 -37.93 2.19 8.85
CA ASP A 667 -37.25 2.98 7.82
C ASP A 667 -36.31 2.14 6.92
N LEU A 668 -35.96 0.93 7.36
CA LEU A 668 -35.11 -0.02 6.65
C LEU A 668 -35.90 -1.17 6.00
N ALA A 669 -37.23 -1.17 6.06
CA ALA A 669 -38.05 -2.22 5.46
C ALA A 669 -37.89 -2.26 3.92
N LEU A 670 -37.72 -3.47 3.37
CA LEU A 670 -37.59 -3.76 1.93
C LEU A 670 -38.70 -4.73 1.45
N PRO A 671 -39.97 -4.29 1.31
CA PRO A 671 -41.07 -5.20 0.95
C PRO A 671 -40.89 -5.94 -0.38
N TRP A 672 -40.18 -5.35 -1.34
CA TRP A 672 -39.85 -5.99 -2.62
C TRP A 672 -38.73 -7.03 -2.49
N ALA A 673 -37.77 -6.82 -1.59
CA ALA A 673 -36.74 -7.83 -1.30
C ALA A 673 -37.34 -9.07 -0.60
N GLU A 674 -38.40 -8.89 0.19
CA GLU A 674 -39.19 -10.02 0.73
C GLU A 674 -39.88 -10.81 -0.40
N ARG A 675 -40.50 -10.09 -1.36
CA ARG A 675 -41.12 -10.70 -2.54
C ARG A 675 -40.10 -11.43 -3.40
N GLU A 676 -38.91 -10.85 -3.59
CA GLU A 676 -37.79 -11.46 -4.31
C GLU A 676 -37.34 -12.75 -3.63
N ALA A 677 -37.03 -12.72 -2.33
CA ALA A 677 -36.63 -13.91 -1.58
C ALA A 677 -37.68 -15.04 -1.62
N ARG A 678 -38.97 -14.71 -1.46
CA ARG A 678 -40.06 -15.70 -1.60
C ARG A 678 -40.16 -16.25 -3.03
N MET A 679 -39.94 -15.42 -4.05
CA MET A 679 -39.94 -15.81 -5.47
C MET A 679 -38.75 -16.69 -5.86
N VAL A 680 -37.57 -16.44 -5.28
CA VAL A 680 -36.36 -17.26 -5.42
C VAL A 680 -36.54 -18.60 -4.71
N GLY A 681 -37.07 -18.61 -3.48
CA GLY A 681 -37.35 -19.84 -2.73
C GLY A 681 -38.34 -20.79 -3.42
N GLN A 682 -39.26 -20.25 -4.22
CA GLN A 682 -40.15 -21.05 -5.08
C GLN A 682 -39.46 -21.68 -6.30
N ARG A 683 -38.28 -21.18 -6.70
CA ARG A 683 -37.52 -21.63 -7.88
C ARG A 683 -36.39 -22.60 -7.56
N GLU A 684 -35.92 -22.62 -6.31
CA GLU A 684 -34.84 -23.49 -5.83
C GLU A 684 -35.44 -24.53 -4.86
N PRO A 685 -35.78 -25.75 -5.32
CA PRO A 685 -36.40 -26.77 -4.47
C PRO A 685 -35.55 -27.14 -3.25
N GLY A 686 -36.16 -27.14 -2.06
CA GLY A 686 -35.44 -27.38 -0.80
C GLY A 686 -34.66 -26.16 -0.28
N ALA A 687 -34.96 -24.96 -0.80
CA ALA A 687 -34.47 -23.71 -0.23
C ALA A 687 -34.93 -23.48 1.21
N THR A 688 -33.99 -23.11 2.08
CA THR A 688 -34.29 -22.49 3.37
C THR A 688 -34.52 -21.00 3.13
N VAL A 689 -35.74 -20.52 3.35
CA VAL A 689 -36.13 -19.11 3.14
C VAL A 689 -36.29 -18.43 4.49
N LEU A 690 -35.42 -17.46 4.79
CA LEU A 690 -35.45 -16.66 6.01
C LEU A 690 -35.84 -15.23 5.65
N VAL A 691 -36.87 -14.70 6.30
CA VAL A 691 -37.35 -13.32 6.08
C VAL A 691 -37.77 -12.69 7.39
N ARG A 692 -37.85 -11.36 7.46
CA ARG A 692 -38.38 -10.67 8.65
C ARG A 692 -37.58 -11.04 9.90
N ALA A 693 -38.23 -11.21 11.04
CA ALA A 693 -37.64 -11.69 12.28
C ALA A 693 -36.85 -13.02 12.15
N ASP A 694 -37.17 -13.89 11.19
CA ASP A 694 -36.47 -15.18 10.99
C ASP A 694 -35.09 -15.00 10.34
N ALA A 695 -34.83 -13.86 9.68
CA ALA A 695 -33.56 -13.54 9.02
C ALA A 695 -32.47 -13.09 10.02
N THR A 696 -32.29 -13.85 11.10
CA THR A 696 -31.23 -13.62 12.08
C THR A 696 -29.87 -14.09 11.57
N GLU A 697 -28.82 -13.47 12.08
CA GLU A 697 -27.45 -13.88 11.73
C GLU A 697 -27.14 -15.32 12.17
N VAL A 698 -27.65 -15.76 13.32
CA VAL A 698 -27.49 -17.13 13.82
C VAL A 698 -28.12 -18.16 12.87
N GLU A 699 -29.35 -17.95 12.42
CA GLU A 699 -30.01 -18.88 11.48
C GLU A 699 -29.35 -18.86 10.09
N VAL A 700 -28.80 -17.72 9.66
CA VAL A 700 -27.98 -17.65 8.44
C VAL A 700 -26.71 -18.48 8.60
N LYS A 701 -25.88 -18.20 9.63
CA LYS A 701 -24.60 -18.89 9.88
C LYS A 701 -24.77 -20.41 9.99
N LYS A 702 -25.84 -20.90 10.63
CA LYS A 702 -26.16 -22.35 10.74
C LYS A 702 -26.31 -23.08 9.40
N VAL A 703 -26.76 -22.40 8.35
CA VAL A 703 -27.12 -23.03 7.07
C VAL A 703 -26.10 -22.69 5.97
N LEU A 704 -25.45 -21.53 6.06
CA LEU A 704 -24.65 -20.89 5.01
C LEU A 704 -23.57 -21.80 4.39
N GLU A 705 -22.85 -22.58 5.19
CA GLU A 705 -21.77 -23.49 4.71
C GLU A 705 -22.30 -24.77 4.05
N SER A 706 -23.56 -25.15 4.32
CA SER A 706 -24.17 -26.44 3.90
C SER A 706 -24.95 -26.40 2.58
N VAL A 707 -25.08 -25.22 1.97
CA VAL A 707 -25.92 -24.97 0.77
C VAL A 707 -25.07 -24.74 -0.48
N GLY A 708 -25.61 -25.13 -1.63
CA GLY A 708 -24.96 -24.88 -2.91
C GLY A 708 -25.29 -23.54 -3.54
N LEU A 709 -26.30 -22.82 -3.04
CA LEU A 709 -26.65 -21.49 -3.51
C LEU A 709 -27.02 -20.58 -2.33
N VAL A 710 -26.58 -19.33 -2.36
CA VAL A 710 -26.92 -18.33 -1.35
C VAL A 710 -27.47 -17.08 -2.04
N HIS A 711 -28.56 -16.53 -1.50
CA HIS A 711 -29.17 -15.30 -1.98
C HIS A 711 -29.48 -14.37 -0.80
N PHE A 712 -28.97 -13.14 -0.84
CA PHE A 712 -29.22 -12.09 0.14
C PHE A 712 -29.91 -10.90 -0.55
N ALA A 713 -31.18 -10.68 -0.22
CA ALA A 713 -31.97 -9.51 -0.57
C ALA A 713 -32.20 -8.67 0.70
N THR A 714 -31.14 -8.02 1.19
CA THR A 714 -31.10 -7.30 2.47
C THR A 714 -30.43 -5.92 2.29
N HIS A 715 -30.12 -5.21 3.37
CA HIS A 715 -29.20 -4.07 3.30
C HIS A 715 -27.76 -4.54 3.40
N GLY A 716 -26.87 -3.90 2.62
CA GLY A 716 -25.42 -3.99 2.79
C GLY A 716 -24.89 -2.68 3.35
N GLU A 717 -23.86 -2.76 4.20
CA GLU A 717 -23.13 -1.60 4.71
C GLU A 717 -21.68 -1.66 4.25
N LEU A 718 -21.15 -0.54 3.78
CA LEU A 718 -19.75 -0.39 3.39
C LEU A 718 -19.04 0.61 4.30
N ASN A 719 -17.96 0.18 4.95
CA ASN A 719 -17.11 1.07 5.73
C ASN A 719 -15.79 1.35 4.98
N GLU A 720 -15.62 2.57 4.46
CA GLU A 720 -14.43 2.97 3.71
C GLU A 720 -13.15 3.03 4.56
N ASN A 721 -13.27 3.18 5.89
CA ASN A 721 -12.13 3.32 6.82
C ASN A 721 -11.70 2.00 7.46
N ASP A 722 -12.64 1.08 7.67
CA ASP A 722 -12.37 -0.33 8.04
C ASP A 722 -13.19 -1.25 7.12
N PRO A 723 -12.71 -1.52 5.89
CA PRO A 723 -13.45 -2.33 4.92
C PRO A 723 -13.83 -3.72 5.40
N LEU A 724 -13.08 -4.27 6.37
CA LEU A 724 -13.36 -5.58 6.96
C LEU A 724 -14.59 -5.58 7.90
N SER A 725 -15.08 -4.40 8.31
CA SER A 725 -16.34 -4.20 9.07
C SER A 725 -17.57 -3.89 8.19
N SER A 726 -17.38 -3.85 6.87
CA SER A 726 -18.50 -3.84 5.91
C SER A 726 -19.31 -5.13 6.07
N ALA A 727 -20.63 -5.07 6.03
CA ALA A 727 -21.49 -6.17 6.47
C ALA A 727 -22.73 -6.38 5.59
N VAL A 728 -23.26 -7.61 5.62
CA VAL A 728 -24.66 -7.88 5.26
C VAL A 728 -25.49 -7.73 6.54
N LEU A 729 -26.48 -6.84 6.53
CA LEU A 729 -27.30 -6.56 7.70
C LEU A 729 -28.43 -7.59 7.84
N LEU A 730 -28.58 -8.12 9.05
CA LEU A 730 -29.45 -9.23 9.47
C LEU A 730 -30.05 -8.90 10.85
N VAL A 731 -31.04 -9.68 11.31
CA VAL A 731 -31.63 -9.47 12.64
C VAL A 731 -30.63 -9.89 13.74
N PRO A 732 -30.33 -9.02 14.74
CA PRO A 732 -29.48 -9.38 15.87
C PRO A 732 -30.15 -10.42 16.79
N GLY A 733 -29.37 -11.27 17.43
CA GLY A 733 -29.91 -12.28 18.34
C GLY A 733 -28.97 -13.45 18.60
N GLY A 734 -29.26 -14.22 19.66
CA GLY A 734 -28.54 -15.46 19.98
C GLY A 734 -27.05 -15.30 20.30
N GLY A 735 -26.58 -14.08 20.55
CA GLY A 735 -25.16 -13.75 20.77
C GLY A 735 -24.48 -13.02 19.60
N GLU A 736 -25.14 -12.94 18.45
CA GLU A 736 -24.67 -12.21 17.25
C GLU A 736 -25.27 -10.80 17.19
N ASP A 737 -24.55 -9.85 16.60
CA ASP A 737 -24.93 -8.43 16.53
C ASP A 737 -25.77 -8.05 15.28
N GLY A 738 -26.05 -9.02 14.41
CA GLY A 738 -26.84 -8.81 13.19
C GLY A 738 -26.02 -8.27 12.02
N ARG A 739 -24.68 -8.28 12.12
CA ARG A 739 -23.77 -7.79 11.09
C ARG A 739 -22.86 -8.93 10.63
N LEU A 740 -23.25 -9.61 9.55
CA LEU A 740 -22.37 -10.57 8.89
C LEU A 740 -21.23 -9.81 8.18
N GLU A 741 -20.17 -9.49 8.93
CA GLU A 741 -19.04 -8.68 8.48
C GLU A 741 -18.17 -9.43 7.46
N VAL A 742 -17.50 -8.67 6.58
CA VAL A 742 -16.50 -9.16 5.62
C VAL A 742 -15.46 -10.06 6.31
N ARG A 743 -15.00 -9.71 7.51
CA ARG A 743 -14.04 -10.52 8.29
C ARG A 743 -14.58 -11.88 8.74
N GLU A 744 -15.89 -12.02 8.83
CA GLU A 744 -16.55 -13.27 9.25
C GLU A 744 -16.84 -14.14 8.05
N VAL A 745 -17.26 -13.52 6.93
CA VAL A 745 -17.34 -14.20 5.63
C VAL A 745 -15.99 -14.81 5.22
N PHE A 746 -14.87 -14.12 5.50
CA PHE A 746 -13.53 -14.70 5.31
C PHE A 746 -13.23 -15.94 6.18
N GLY A 747 -13.95 -16.14 7.29
CA GLY A 747 -13.78 -17.30 8.18
C GLY A 747 -14.51 -18.57 7.73
N LEU A 748 -15.50 -18.45 6.83
CA LEU A 748 -16.39 -19.53 6.41
C LEU A 748 -15.73 -20.54 5.47
N ASP A 749 -16.14 -21.81 5.54
CA ASP A 749 -15.86 -22.84 4.53
C ASP A 749 -17.10 -23.04 3.63
N LEU A 750 -17.26 -22.17 2.65
CA LEU A 750 -18.48 -22.06 1.84
C LEU A 750 -18.44 -22.98 0.61
N HIS A 751 -19.32 -23.99 0.56
CA HIS A 751 -19.40 -24.90 -0.59
C HIS A 751 -20.40 -24.47 -1.70
N ALA A 752 -20.81 -23.20 -1.70
CA ALA A 752 -21.80 -22.69 -2.66
C ALA A 752 -21.24 -22.50 -4.09
N ARG A 753 -21.95 -22.95 -5.12
CA ARG A 753 -21.65 -22.68 -6.55
C ARG A 753 -21.90 -21.23 -6.96
N LEU A 754 -22.71 -20.50 -6.18
CA LEU A 754 -23.09 -19.11 -6.44
C LEU A 754 -23.55 -18.41 -5.16
N VAL A 755 -23.10 -17.18 -4.95
CA VAL A 755 -23.69 -16.21 -4.00
C VAL A 755 -24.31 -15.05 -4.79
N VAL A 756 -25.52 -14.62 -4.42
CA VAL A 756 -26.20 -13.46 -5.01
C VAL A 756 -26.43 -12.42 -3.93
N LEU A 757 -25.78 -11.25 -4.06
CA LEU A 757 -25.97 -10.08 -3.21
C LEU A 757 -26.90 -9.09 -3.92
N SER A 758 -28.21 -9.32 -3.77
CA SER A 758 -29.28 -8.41 -4.21
C SER A 758 -29.53 -7.33 -3.16
N ALA A 759 -28.44 -6.81 -2.58
CA ALA A 759 -28.44 -5.87 -1.47
C ALA A 759 -27.84 -4.54 -1.91
N CYS A 760 -28.41 -3.45 -1.41
CA CYS A 760 -28.00 -2.09 -1.77
C CYS A 760 -26.51 -1.85 -1.43
N GLU A 761 -25.78 -1.21 -2.34
CA GLU A 761 -24.39 -0.73 -2.17
C GLU A 761 -23.30 -1.78 -1.85
N THR A 762 -23.59 -3.08 -2.00
CA THR A 762 -22.64 -4.17 -1.69
C THR A 762 -21.38 -4.24 -2.56
N GLY A 763 -21.35 -3.54 -3.71
CA GLY A 763 -20.22 -3.59 -4.65
C GLY A 763 -19.09 -2.59 -4.40
N LEU A 764 -19.40 -1.30 -4.22
CA LEU A 764 -18.45 -0.21 -4.53
C LEU A 764 -18.72 1.14 -3.84
N GLY A 765 -17.78 1.62 -3.03
CA GLY A 765 -17.85 2.91 -2.34
C GLY A 765 -17.57 4.16 -3.19
N LYS A 766 -17.12 5.24 -2.55
CA LYS A 766 -16.53 6.39 -3.25
C LYS A 766 -15.26 5.95 -3.98
N LEU A 767 -14.91 6.69 -5.03
CA LEU A 767 -13.70 6.45 -5.81
C LEU A 767 -12.43 6.74 -4.98
N SER A 768 -11.97 5.74 -4.23
CA SER A 768 -10.70 5.76 -3.51
C SER A 768 -9.52 5.63 -4.48
N ARG A 769 -8.30 5.93 -4.01
CA ARG A 769 -7.11 6.07 -4.87
C ARG A 769 -6.40 4.75 -5.23
N GLY A 770 -6.86 3.61 -4.72
CA GLY A 770 -6.24 2.29 -4.95
C GLY A 770 -7.24 1.20 -5.37
N ASP A 771 -6.72 0.15 -6.00
CA ASP A 771 -7.43 -1.03 -6.53
C ASP A 771 -7.97 -1.99 -5.43
N GLU A 772 -7.87 -1.56 -4.18
CA GLU A 772 -8.02 -2.37 -2.97
C GLU A 772 -9.40 -2.22 -2.33
N LEU A 773 -10.48 -2.17 -3.12
CA LEU A 773 -11.83 -2.35 -2.57
C LEU A 773 -12.01 -3.79 -2.06
N MET A 774 -11.74 -3.94 -0.77
CA MET A 774 -12.14 -5.08 0.06
C MET A 774 -13.67 -5.04 0.25
N GLY A 775 -14.41 -5.48 -0.78
CA GLY A 775 -15.86 -5.64 -0.71
C GLY A 775 -16.28 -7.08 -0.40
N LEU A 776 -17.55 -7.25 0.02
CA LEU A 776 -18.20 -8.55 0.26
C LEU A 776 -18.01 -9.54 -0.90
N GLN A 777 -17.99 -9.04 -2.15
CA GLN A 777 -17.66 -9.82 -3.35
C GLN A 777 -16.37 -10.64 -3.21
N ARG A 778 -15.28 -10.03 -2.73
CA ARG A 778 -13.98 -10.71 -2.57
C ARG A 778 -14.01 -11.69 -1.39
N ALA A 779 -14.75 -11.35 -0.34
CA ALA A 779 -14.93 -12.21 0.84
C ALA A 779 -15.68 -13.51 0.50
N PHE A 780 -16.77 -13.46 -0.27
CA PHE A 780 -17.49 -14.68 -0.68
C PHE A 780 -16.68 -15.53 -1.69
N LEU A 781 -15.99 -14.91 -2.66
CA LEU A 781 -15.06 -15.64 -3.55
C LEU A 781 -13.93 -16.33 -2.76
N TYR A 782 -13.52 -15.75 -1.64
CA TYR A 782 -12.59 -16.37 -0.70
C TYR A 782 -13.22 -17.53 0.06
N ALA A 783 -14.37 -17.29 0.71
CA ALA A 783 -15.07 -18.26 1.56
C ALA A 783 -15.25 -19.63 0.86
N GLY A 784 -15.48 -19.62 -0.45
CA GLY A 784 -15.43 -20.84 -1.24
C GLY A 784 -16.33 -20.88 -2.47
N THR A 785 -17.05 -19.80 -2.79
CA THR A 785 -17.84 -19.77 -4.03
C THR A 785 -16.99 -19.41 -5.27
N PRO A 786 -17.21 -20.03 -6.44
CA PRO A 786 -16.54 -19.65 -7.68
C PRO A 786 -17.14 -18.40 -8.33
N ALA A 787 -18.31 -17.92 -7.85
CA ALA A 787 -19.01 -16.77 -8.43
C ALA A 787 -19.86 -16.00 -7.41
N VAL A 788 -19.85 -14.68 -7.54
CA VAL A 788 -20.72 -13.76 -6.79
C VAL A 788 -21.41 -12.81 -7.77
N VAL A 789 -22.73 -12.64 -7.65
CA VAL A 789 -23.49 -11.57 -8.32
C VAL A 789 -23.68 -10.42 -7.32
N THR A 790 -23.42 -9.19 -7.75
CA THR A 790 -23.49 -7.98 -6.89
C THR A 790 -24.09 -6.78 -7.62
N THR A 791 -24.58 -5.78 -6.88
CA THR A 791 -25.08 -4.52 -7.46
C THR A 791 -24.10 -3.34 -7.32
N LEU A 792 -24.00 -2.52 -8.37
CA LEU A 792 -23.14 -1.34 -8.44
C LEU A 792 -23.78 -0.04 -7.88
N TRP A 793 -25.11 -0.05 -7.72
CA TRP A 793 -25.95 1.03 -7.17
C TRP A 793 -27.34 0.48 -6.82
N LYS A 794 -28.10 1.18 -5.97
CA LYS A 794 -29.53 0.89 -5.72
C LYS A 794 -30.35 1.11 -7.00
N VAL A 795 -31.12 0.10 -7.39
CA VAL A 795 -32.00 0.08 -8.58
C VAL A 795 -33.46 0.25 -8.13
N ASP A 796 -34.35 0.60 -9.07
CA ASP A 796 -35.80 0.50 -8.87
C ASP A 796 -36.23 -0.93 -8.47
N ASP A 797 -37.11 -1.03 -7.48
CA ASP A 797 -37.51 -2.30 -6.88
C ASP A 797 -38.20 -3.25 -7.89
N ARG A 798 -39.01 -2.71 -8.81
CA ARG A 798 -39.72 -3.51 -9.81
C ARG A 798 -38.77 -4.01 -10.88
N ALA A 799 -37.87 -3.15 -11.38
CA ALA A 799 -36.86 -3.55 -12.35
C ALA A 799 -35.92 -4.63 -11.78
N SER A 800 -35.52 -4.50 -10.51
CA SER A 800 -34.69 -5.48 -9.79
C SER A 800 -35.37 -6.84 -9.70
N TYR A 801 -36.63 -6.87 -9.24
CA TYR A 801 -37.41 -8.09 -9.11
C TYR A 801 -37.60 -8.81 -10.45
N GLU A 802 -37.89 -8.09 -11.53
CA GLU A 802 -38.04 -8.70 -12.86
C GLU A 802 -36.72 -9.27 -13.39
N LEU A 803 -35.59 -8.58 -13.17
CA LEU A 803 -34.26 -9.06 -13.55
C LEU A 803 -33.89 -10.33 -12.77
N ILE A 804 -34.07 -10.34 -11.45
CA ILE A 804 -33.76 -11.50 -10.61
C ILE A 804 -34.70 -12.68 -10.93
N ARG A 805 -35.98 -12.43 -11.20
CA ARG A 805 -36.92 -13.45 -11.71
C ARG A 805 -36.41 -14.05 -13.04
N ALA A 806 -36.03 -13.20 -13.99
CA ALA A 806 -35.51 -13.61 -15.30
C ALA A 806 -34.17 -14.37 -15.21
N PHE A 807 -33.34 -14.04 -14.21
CA PHE A 807 -32.08 -14.71 -13.89
C PHE A 807 -32.31 -16.13 -13.38
N TYR A 808 -33.08 -16.31 -12.29
CA TYR A 808 -33.33 -17.64 -11.73
C TYR A 808 -34.11 -18.56 -12.68
N ASN A 809 -35.00 -18.03 -13.52
CA ASN A 809 -35.66 -18.81 -14.59
C ASN A 809 -34.66 -19.49 -15.55
N ARG A 810 -33.43 -18.96 -15.68
CA ARG A 810 -32.42 -19.41 -16.66
C ARG A 810 -31.18 -20.03 -16.02
N LEU A 811 -30.95 -19.78 -14.73
CA LEU A 811 -29.74 -20.17 -14.00
C LEU A 811 -29.38 -21.65 -14.15
N ALA A 812 -30.37 -22.55 -14.02
CA ALA A 812 -30.16 -23.99 -14.11
C ALA A 812 -29.78 -24.48 -15.52
N ALA A 813 -30.25 -23.81 -16.58
CA ALA A 813 -30.06 -24.24 -17.97
C ALA A 813 -28.87 -23.55 -18.67
N ALA A 814 -28.61 -22.29 -18.35
CA ALA A 814 -27.60 -21.46 -19.02
C ALA A 814 -26.32 -21.23 -18.21
N GLY A 815 -26.32 -21.58 -16.91
CA GLY A 815 -25.29 -21.16 -15.97
C GLY A 815 -25.36 -19.66 -15.66
N PRO A 816 -24.66 -19.19 -14.62
CA PRO A 816 -24.91 -17.87 -14.04
C PRO A 816 -24.49 -16.69 -14.93
N VAL A 817 -23.42 -16.81 -15.74
CA VAL A 817 -22.97 -15.68 -16.60
C VAL A 817 -23.98 -15.42 -17.73
N GLU A 818 -24.43 -16.47 -18.41
CA GLU A 818 -25.39 -16.34 -19.51
C GLU A 818 -26.81 -16.08 -18.99
N ALA A 819 -27.21 -16.68 -17.86
CA ALA A 819 -28.48 -16.36 -17.22
C ALA A 819 -28.58 -14.87 -16.84
N LEU A 820 -27.49 -14.27 -16.32
CA LEU A 820 -27.47 -12.83 -16.01
C LEU A 820 -27.54 -11.99 -17.28
N ARG A 821 -26.77 -12.33 -18.31
CA ARG A 821 -26.80 -11.64 -19.62
C ARG A 821 -28.21 -11.63 -20.22
N GLN A 822 -28.87 -12.79 -20.24
CA GLN A 822 -30.24 -12.93 -20.77
C GLN A 822 -31.27 -12.18 -19.92
N ALA A 823 -31.11 -12.19 -18.58
CA ALA A 823 -31.97 -11.40 -17.69
C ALA A 823 -31.81 -9.89 -17.90
N GLN A 824 -30.59 -9.41 -18.14
CA GLN A 824 -30.32 -8.01 -18.47
C GLN A 824 -30.98 -7.61 -19.81
N ILE A 825 -30.91 -8.48 -20.83
CA ILE A 825 -31.55 -8.25 -22.14
C ILE A 825 -33.09 -8.25 -22.02
N GLU A 826 -33.70 -9.20 -21.30
CA GLU A 826 -35.15 -9.22 -21.04
C GLU A 826 -35.59 -7.94 -20.29
N THR A 827 -34.84 -7.55 -19.25
CA THR A 827 -35.14 -6.36 -18.44
C THR A 827 -35.02 -5.09 -19.28
N MET A 828 -33.99 -4.99 -20.14
CA MET A 828 -33.79 -3.86 -21.05
C MET A 828 -34.96 -3.65 -22.02
N ALA A 829 -35.64 -4.72 -22.45
CA ALA A 829 -36.81 -4.59 -23.33
C ALA A 829 -38.00 -3.88 -22.65
N THR A 830 -38.13 -4.02 -21.32
CA THR A 830 -39.18 -3.36 -20.51
C THR A 830 -38.72 -2.03 -19.91
N PHE A 831 -37.44 -1.95 -19.53
CA PHE A 831 -36.81 -0.80 -18.88
C PHE A 831 -35.53 -0.42 -19.64
N PRO A 832 -35.61 0.36 -20.74
CA PRO A 832 -34.48 0.57 -21.66
C PRO A 832 -33.27 1.29 -21.04
N HIS A 833 -33.47 2.04 -19.95
CA HIS A 833 -32.42 2.85 -19.35
C HIS A 833 -31.43 1.97 -18.54
N PRO A 834 -30.10 2.05 -18.76
CA PRO A 834 -29.12 1.17 -18.11
C PRO A 834 -29.14 1.13 -16.57
N TYR A 835 -29.70 2.15 -15.91
CA TYR A 835 -29.94 2.16 -14.46
C TYR A 835 -30.66 0.89 -13.97
N SER A 836 -31.61 0.38 -14.76
CA SER A 836 -32.51 -0.71 -14.41
C SER A 836 -31.92 -2.12 -14.60
N TRP A 837 -30.86 -2.27 -15.42
CA TRP A 837 -30.32 -3.58 -15.78
C TRP A 837 -28.79 -3.70 -15.65
N ALA A 838 -28.04 -2.62 -15.85
CA ALA A 838 -26.58 -2.63 -15.83
C ALA A 838 -25.96 -2.56 -14.43
N ALA A 839 -26.78 -2.46 -13.39
CA ALA A 839 -26.32 -2.44 -12.01
C ALA A 839 -25.78 -3.80 -11.55
N PHE A 840 -26.34 -4.89 -12.07
CA PHE A 840 -25.97 -6.25 -11.71
C PHE A 840 -24.73 -6.69 -12.50
N GLY A 841 -23.69 -7.11 -11.80
CA GLY A 841 -22.49 -7.69 -12.37
C GLY A 841 -22.20 -9.05 -11.74
N LEU A 842 -21.59 -9.95 -12.53
CA LEU A 842 -21.04 -11.21 -12.02
C LEU A 842 -19.52 -11.08 -11.89
N SER A 843 -19.02 -11.52 -10.75
CA SER A 843 -17.60 -11.57 -10.43
C SER A 843 -17.20 -13.00 -10.08
N GLY A 844 -16.08 -13.47 -10.62
CA GLY A 844 -15.68 -14.87 -10.58
C GLY A 844 -15.68 -15.54 -11.96
N ALA A 845 -15.37 -16.84 -11.94
CA ALA A 845 -15.26 -17.68 -13.13
C ALA A 845 -15.96 -19.03 -12.88
N PRO A 846 -17.30 -19.04 -12.77
CA PRO A 846 -18.06 -20.27 -12.65
C PRO A 846 -17.90 -21.09 -13.94
N ARG A 847 -17.63 -22.39 -13.76
CA ARG A 847 -17.53 -23.37 -14.83
C ARG A 847 -18.92 -23.85 -15.27
#